data_AF-A0A2Z3V6R7-F1
#
_entry.id   AF-A0A2Z3V6R7-F1
#
_cell.length_a   1.000
_cell.length_b   1.000
_cell.length_c   1.000
_cell.angle_alpha   90.00
_cell.angle_beta   90.00
_cell.angle_gamma   90.00
#
_symmetry.space_group_name_H-M   'P 1'
#
loop_
_entity.id
_entity.type
_entity.pdbx_description
1 polymer ?
#
loop_
_entity_poly.entity_id
_entity_poly.type
_entity_poly.pdbx_seq_one_letter_code
_entity_poly.pdbx_strand_id
1 'polypeptide(L)'
;MIAALTLSTTGVACSLFAAPASANSAGTGLIISEAYVNGGSSGASYLNKFVELYNPTQNAVSLAGDTLQYRAPTSTGIPSGSQVFALSGTVAGHGHLLIQLPGNNASANPGAPLPTPDLSTGGSVNPGAGGGTLFIAASTSGVLPTDDTVIDKIGWGTSNSPEKSAPTGNSLTLSYQRDAAGADTDDNVADFHVVAPTPQNAASDAGNPGEGTGTITITDPGSQSATSGTAITPLALHASGGTEPYTWTAAGLPAGLTISSAGTVSGTPTSAGTASVTVTATDSAGATGSATFRFQVAGDGSTIVPIASIQGTNTDTSPYKGQTVTTEGVVTAVYATGGFNGFFLETGGAGGTKANDKTPGASDAVFVYGSESAGQVAIGESVRVTGEVTEFQGETEIQSPTVTKLDTALAAVVPGRIPWPDMATDAAKEEHEGELIAPQGDFTVSDNYDANFYGSFTLAAGDTPLRQPTDVGSAGSADAKAAAADNAARMVTLDDGSSSNYSTSTSRDTPLPWLTTTKAVTVGAKVTFHEPVILEYRFSLWNFQPRQQVTDDGAKVATFSDLRTGNQQPSAVGGDISLATFNVENYFPMTGEDYVAKGLGKCTYYTDRQGNRIAVNTCTGTDGGSGPRGAADQANFARQQSKIVTGINRLGASVVSLEEIENSVKFGEPRDTALAGLVDALNAAAGSKVWAYAPSPSADKLPPLSQQDVIRTAFIYKPANVTLVGPSTVLTGDSGPGQPFSIARQPLSQGFKKVGATDKDAFLVVANHLKSKGAGTPLYDGDAEDTSSPAVDQGAFNATRVRQAQAVSAFASQAAADLGTDRIFLLGDFNAYTHEDPMQVLYTDGYTDLGSTFDPSESTYSFNGMQGSLDHVLANPAAKAMVTGADVWQINAQESVAYNYSRYNYNAAQLFDGAEPFAASDHDPVIVGLNLPVTPVAPAWNASKVYNTGDTVTYQGSTWRAMWWTQNQKPGDPNGPWEQIETAADGTVIWTPSRVFNIGDVVTYKNKKYKAQWWTRNQAPGQLYGPWQPVD
;
A
#
# COMPACT_ATOMS: atom_id res chain seq x y z
N MET A 1 -2.24 -66.60 21.27
CA MET A 1 -3.23 -67.71 21.23
C MET A 1 -2.90 -68.55 20.01
N ILE A 2 -2.14 -69.64 20.22
CA ILE A 2 -2.55 -71.07 20.06
C ILE A 2 -2.62 -71.43 18.56
N ALA A 3 -1.80 -72.31 17.97
CA ALA A 3 -1.16 -73.56 18.41
C ALA A 3 0.07 -73.87 17.50
N ALA A 4 0.94 -74.87 17.68
CA ALA A 4 1.50 -75.64 18.80
C ALA A 4 2.57 -76.58 18.20
N LEU A 5 3.60 -76.94 19.01
CA LEU A 5 4.37 -78.22 19.03
C LEU A 5 5.12 -78.66 17.74
N THR A 6 6.31 -79.28 17.72
CA THR A 6 6.97 -80.17 18.69
C THR A 6 8.49 -80.30 18.40
N LEU A 7 9.21 -80.69 19.45
CA LEU A 7 10.62 -81.03 19.60
C LEU A 7 10.96 -82.46 19.10
N SER A 8 12.18 -82.73 18.59
CA SER A 8 12.98 -84.00 18.73
C SER A 8 14.12 -84.10 17.67
N THR A 9 15.40 -83.97 18.05
CA THR A 9 16.44 -85.01 18.32
C THR A 9 17.03 -85.78 17.13
N THR A 10 18.29 -85.44 16.82
CA THR A 10 19.46 -86.28 16.43
C THR A 10 19.29 -87.56 15.60
N GLY A 11 19.99 -87.59 14.45
CA GLY A 11 20.40 -88.80 13.75
C GLY A 11 21.56 -88.51 12.80
N VAL A 12 22.77 -88.91 13.20
CA VAL A 12 23.98 -88.94 12.37
C VAL A 12 23.80 -90.01 11.29
N ALA A 13 23.95 -89.64 10.02
CA ALA A 13 24.21 -90.58 8.93
C ALA A 13 25.42 -90.08 8.14
N CYS A 14 26.49 -90.88 8.20
CA CYS A 14 27.73 -90.65 7.50
C CYS A 14 27.64 -91.26 6.08
N SER A 15 28.09 -90.47 5.10
CA SER A 15 28.71 -90.89 3.84
C SER A 15 27.84 -91.53 2.75
N LEU A 16 27.58 -90.73 1.72
CA LEU A 16 28.06 -90.97 0.35
C LEU A 16 28.42 -89.60 -0.24
N PHE A 17 29.71 -89.25 -0.27
CA PHE A 17 30.19 -88.13 -1.06
C PHE A 17 29.98 -88.49 -2.53
N ALA A 18 29.07 -87.80 -3.22
CA ALA A 18 29.19 -87.66 -4.66
C ALA A 18 30.45 -86.83 -4.91
N ALA A 19 31.36 -87.36 -5.73
CA ALA A 19 32.50 -86.58 -6.18
C ALA A 19 31.96 -85.32 -6.89
N PRO A 20 32.52 -84.13 -6.66
CA PRO A 20 32.20 -82.99 -7.52
C PRO A 20 32.54 -83.37 -8.96
N ALA A 21 31.66 -83.00 -9.90
CA ALA A 21 31.98 -82.96 -11.33
C ALA A 21 33.37 -82.34 -11.49
N SER A 22 34.29 -83.10 -12.07
CA SER A 22 35.72 -82.79 -12.14
C SER A 22 36.02 -81.81 -13.27
N ALA A 23 36.95 -80.88 -12.99
CA ALA A 23 37.54 -79.90 -13.91
C ALA A 23 37.87 -80.53 -15.24
N ASN A 24 37.67 -79.76 -16.30
CA ASN A 24 38.26 -80.09 -17.59
C ASN A 24 39.72 -79.61 -17.68
N SER A 25 40.50 -79.86 -16.63
CA SER A 25 41.93 -79.52 -16.57
C SER A 25 42.76 -80.26 -17.62
N ALA A 26 42.18 -81.25 -18.31
CA ALA A 26 42.75 -81.92 -19.47
C ALA A 26 42.51 -81.18 -20.80
N GLY A 27 41.68 -80.12 -20.83
CA GLY A 27 41.37 -79.34 -22.04
C GLY A 27 40.64 -80.15 -23.12
N THR A 28 39.67 -80.97 -22.71
CA THR A 28 39.01 -81.98 -23.57
C THR A 28 37.58 -81.66 -23.99
N GLY A 29 37.06 -80.49 -23.62
CA GLY A 29 35.68 -80.07 -23.87
C GLY A 29 35.54 -78.55 -23.82
N LEU A 30 34.32 -78.06 -24.11
CA LEU A 30 34.03 -76.63 -24.17
C LEU A 30 34.10 -75.96 -22.80
N ILE A 31 34.49 -74.69 -22.80
CA ILE A 31 34.47 -73.84 -21.62
C ILE A 31 33.74 -72.52 -21.92
N ILE A 32 33.22 -71.87 -20.89
CA ILE A 32 32.76 -70.49 -20.87
C ILE A 32 34.00 -69.60 -20.75
N SER A 33 34.34 -68.85 -21.80
CA SER A 33 35.50 -67.93 -21.80
C SER A 33 35.14 -66.56 -21.23
N GLU A 34 33.93 -66.09 -21.47
CA GLU A 34 33.45 -64.78 -20.98
C GLU A 34 31.96 -64.81 -20.62
N ALA A 35 31.59 -64.11 -19.55
CA ALA A 35 30.21 -63.86 -19.16
C ALA A 35 29.98 -62.38 -18.80
N TYR A 36 29.16 -61.70 -19.60
CA TYR A 36 28.72 -60.33 -19.36
C TYR A 36 27.23 -60.27 -19.01
N VAL A 37 26.92 -59.98 -17.75
CA VAL A 37 25.58 -60.14 -17.17
C VAL A 37 24.83 -58.82 -16.91
N ASN A 38 25.40 -57.67 -17.30
CA ASN A 38 24.86 -56.33 -17.03
C ASN A 38 24.26 -55.61 -18.26
N GLY A 39 24.25 -56.25 -19.43
CA GLY A 39 23.86 -55.63 -20.69
C GLY A 39 22.43 -55.08 -20.74
N GLY A 40 22.26 -53.98 -21.44
CA GLY A 40 20.99 -53.27 -21.62
C GLY A 40 20.53 -52.47 -20.40
N SER A 41 21.34 -52.34 -19.36
CA SER A 41 21.15 -51.36 -18.27
C SER A 41 21.68 -49.99 -18.67
N SER A 42 21.21 -48.92 -18.03
CA SER A 42 21.72 -47.56 -18.29
C SER A 42 23.20 -47.47 -17.95
N GLY A 43 24.04 -47.06 -18.91
CA GLY A 43 25.50 -46.99 -18.74
C GLY A 43 26.23 -48.33 -18.95
N ALA A 44 25.54 -49.36 -19.47
CA ALA A 44 26.15 -50.63 -19.83
C ALA A 44 27.10 -50.51 -21.04
N SER A 45 28.14 -51.35 -21.12
CA SER A 45 29.01 -51.43 -22.31
C SER A 45 28.29 -51.97 -23.55
N TYR A 46 27.33 -52.90 -23.37
CA TYR A 46 26.59 -53.51 -24.47
C TYR A 46 25.07 -53.57 -24.25
N LEU A 47 24.30 -53.50 -25.34
CA LEU A 47 22.83 -53.58 -25.37
C LEU A 47 22.28 -54.88 -24.78
N ASN A 48 23.05 -55.95 -24.90
CA ASN A 48 22.66 -57.29 -24.51
C ASN A 48 23.69 -57.90 -23.57
N LYS A 49 23.21 -58.74 -22.67
CA LYS A 49 24.06 -59.68 -21.94
C LYS A 49 24.60 -60.71 -22.94
N PHE A 50 25.72 -61.34 -22.64
CA PHE A 50 26.22 -62.44 -23.46
C PHE A 50 27.01 -63.45 -22.64
N VAL A 51 27.10 -64.65 -23.19
CA VAL A 51 28.10 -65.64 -22.80
C VAL A 51 28.89 -66.05 -24.04
N GLU A 52 30.19 -66.18 -23.88
CA GLU A 52 31.09 -66.65 -24.92
C GLU A 52 31.61 -68.04 -24.53
N LEU A 53 31.59 -68.95 -25.50
CA LEU A 53 32.17 -70.27 -25.36
C LEU A 53 33.48 -70.34 -26.15
N TYR A 54 34.48 -70.99 -25.57
CA TYR A 54 35.73 -71.29 -26.23
C TYR A 54 35.98 -72.79 -26.28
N ASN A 55 36.50 -73.27 -27.40
CA ASN A 55 36.93 -74.65 -27.57
C ASN A 55 38.47 -74.73 -27.42
N PRO A 56 39.00 -75.14 -26.25
CA PRO A 56 40.44 -75.26 -26.04
C PRO A 56 41.05 -76.46 -26.77
N THR A 57 40.22 -77.35 -27.34
CA THR A 57 40.69 -78.54 -28.05
C THR A 57 41.10 -78.21 -29.49
N GLN A 58 41.89 -79.09 -30.08
CA GLN A 58 42.30 -79.00 -31.49
C GLN A 58 41.18 -79.36 -32.48
N ASN A 59 40.15 -80.08 -32.01
CA ASN A 59 39.09 -80.61 -32.87
C ASN A 59 37.80 -79.83 -32.68
N ALA A 60 36.98 -79.79 -33.72
CA ALA A 60 35.68 -79.13 -33.62
C ALA A 60 34.75 -79.88 -32.63
N VAL A 61 34.10 -79.16 -31.72
CA VAL A 61 33.16 -79.72 -30.74
C VAL A 61 31.72 -79.42 -31.18
N SER A 62 30.91 -80.48 -31.32
CA SER A 62 29.49 -80.37 -31.65
C SER A 62 28.67 -80.01 -30.41
N LEU A 63 27.73 -79.07 -30.57
CA LEU A 63 26.81 -78.62 -29.52
C LEU A 63 25.48 -79.38 -29.50
N ALA A 64 25.29 -80.33 -30.41
CA ALA A 64 24.04 -81.06 -30.54
C ALA A 64 23.74 -81.92 -29.30
N GLY A 65 22.66 -81.60 -28.60
CA GLY A 65 22.24 -82.29 -27.37
C GLY A 65 22.60 -81.55 -26.09
N ASP A 66 23.39 -80.47 -26.19
CA ASP A 66 23.81 -79.65 -25.05
C ASP A 66 22.86 -78.48 -24.82
N THR A 67 22.82 -77.97 -23.59
CA THR A 67 22.04 -76.79 -23.21
C THR A 67 22.88 -75.78 -22.44
N LEU A 68 22.58 -74.49 -22.64
CA LEU A 68 22.97 -73.40 -21.76
C LEU A 68 21.87 -73.20 -20.72
N GLN A 69 22.24 -73.20 -19.44
CA GLN A 69 21.29 -73.12 -18.33
C GLN A 69 21.66 -72.00 -17.36
N TYR A 70 20.65 -71.36 -16.78
CA TYR A 70 20.82 -70.36 -15.72
C TYR A 70 20.01 -70.71 -14.48
N ARG A 71 20.68 -70.66 -13.32
CA ARG A 71 20.05 -70.82 -12.02
C ARG A 71 20.21 -69.55 -11.20
N ALA A 72 19.07 -68.98 -10.81
CA ALA A 72 19.03 -67.77 -9.98
C ALA A 72 19.77 -67.95 -8.64
N PRO A 73 20.32 -66.87 -8.06
CA PRO A 73 21.09 -66.94 -6.82
C PRO A 73 20.26 -67.53 -5.68
N THR A 74 20.90 -68.31 -4.82
CA THR A 74 20.30 -69.05 -3.69
C THR A 74 19.24 -70.12 -4.03
N SER A 75 18.78 -70.23 -5.29
CA SER A 75 17.79 -71.24 -5.70
C SER A 75 18.31 -72.65 -5.43
N THR A 76 17.47 -73.59 -4.99
CA THR A 76 17.82 -75.02 -4.86
C THR A 76 17.27 -75.89 -5.99
N GLY A 77 16.36 -75.36 -6.82
CA GLY A 77 15.64 -76.11 -7.85
C GLY A 77 16.43 -76.38 -9.14
N ILE A 78 15.93 -77.32 -9.94
CA ILE A 78 16.40 -77.64 -11.31
C ILE A 78 15.91 -76.53 -12.26
N PRO A 79 16.78 -75.90 -13.08
CA PRO A 79 16.37 -74.92 -14.09
C PRO A 79 15.32 -75.50 -15.04
N SER A 80 14.31 -74.73 -15.42
CA SER A 80 13.30 -75.19 -16.38
C SER A 80 12.74 -74.04 -17.21
N GLY A 81 12.06 -74.37 -18.31
CA GLY A 81 11.44 -73.39 -19.20
C GLY A 81 12.45 -72.37 -19.73
N SER A 82 12.21 -71.08 -19.49
CA SER A 82 13.06 -69.97 -19.95
C SER A 82 14.46 -69.95 -19.32
N GLN A 83 14.78 -70.86 -18.40
CA GLN A 83 16.10 -70.98 -17.79
C GLN A 83 17.01 -71.99 -18.53
N VAL A 84 16.49 -72.70 -19.53
CA VAL A 84 17.21 -73.74 -20.30
C VAL A 84 17.12 -73.39 -21.78
N PHE A 85 18.25 -73.30 -22.46
CA PHE A 85 18.34 -73.01 -23.90
C PHE A 85 19.15 -74.09 -24.62
N ALA A 86 18.57 -74.71 -25.65
CA ALA A 86 19.27 -75.73 -26.44
C ALA A 86 20.35 -75.10 -27.31
N LEU A 87 21.57 -75.62 -27.21
CA LEU A 87 22.68 -75.21 -28.05
C LEU A 87 22.63 -75.93 -29.40
N SER A 88 23.19 -75.31 -30.42
CA SER A 88 23.26 -75.90 -31.76
C SER A 88 24.48 -75.37 -32.52
N GLY A 89 24.95 -76.12 -33.52
CA GLY A 89 26.15 -75.78 -34.27
C GLY A 89 27.39 -76.53 -33.78
N THR A 90 28.55 -76.01 -34.13
CA THR A 90 29.86 -76.60 -33.84
C THR A 90 30.85 -75.49 -33.58
N VAL A 91 31.67 -75.60 -32.55
CA VAL A 91 32.77 -74.66 -32.26
C VAL A 91 34.06 -75.26 -32.81
N ALA A 92 34.73 -74.56 -33.74
CA ALA A 92 36.00 -75.02 -34.31
C ALA A 92 37.07 -75.19 -33.21
N GLY A 93 38.10 -76.00 -33.45
CA GLY A 93 39.23 -76.09 -32.52
C GLY A 93 39.89 -74.72 -32.38
N HIS A 94 40.13 -74.29 -31.14
CA HIS A 94 40.58 -72.93 -30.80
C HIS A 94 39.67 -71.78 -31.26
N GLY A 95 38.41 -72.06 -31.61
CA GLY A 95 37.43 -71.05 -32.01
C GLY A 95 36.52 -70.60 -30.87
N HIS A 96 35.91 -69.43 -31.07
CA HIS A 96 34.90 -68.85 -30.16
C HIS A 96 33.47 -69.02 -30.70
N LEU A 97 32.50 -68.96 -29.80
CA LEU A 97 31.07 -68.92 -30.10
C LEU A 97 30.36 -67.92 -29.18
N LEU A 98 29.81 -66.85 -29.76
CA LEU A 98 29.13 -65.78 -29.04
C LEU A 98 27.63 -66.05 -28.93
N ILE A 99 27.11 -66.13 -27.70
CA ILE A 99 25.69 -66.33 -27.42
C ILE A 99 25.09 -65.06 -26.82
N GLN A 100 24.19 -64.41 -27.55
CA GLN A 100 23.45 -63.25 -27.07
C GLN A 100 22.34 -63.66 -26.09
N LEU A 101 22.30 -62.99 -24.93
CA LEU A 101 21.29 -63.12 -23.89
C LEU A 101 20.39 -61.85 -23.82
N PRO A 102 19.26 -61.88 -23.09
CA PRO A 102 18.36 -60.73 -22.98
C PRO A 102 19.01 -59.52 -22.29
N GLY A 103 18.82 -58.32 -22.84
CA GLY A 103 19.19 -57.05 -22.19
C GLY A 103 18.11 -56.51 -21.25
N ASN A 104 18.45 -55.58 -20.36
CA ASN A 104 17.51 -54.96 -19.41
C ASN A 104 16.69 -53.78 -19.99
N ASN A 105 16.86 -53.44 -21.27
CA ASN A 105 16.08 -52.46 -22.03
C ASN A 105 15.93 -51.05 -21.39
N ALA A 106 17.01 -50.51 -20.82
CA ALA A 106 17.03 -49.14 -20.30
C ALA A 106 16.93 -48.09 -21.42
N SER A 107 16.17 -47.02 -21.19
CA SER A 107 15.92 -45.95 -22.15
C SER A 107 17.07 -44.95 -22.31
N ALA A 108 18.02 -44.91 -21.37
CA ALA A 108 19.19 -44.03 -21.39
C ALA A 108 20.47 -44.82 -21.64
N ASN A 109 21.20 -44.47 -22.70
CA ASN A 109 22.48 -45.03 -23.18
C ASN A 109 22.72 -46.52 -22.85
N PRO A 110 21.99 -47.45 -23.53
CA PRO A 110 22.01 -48.88 -23.20
C PRO A 110 23.28 -49.66 -23.61
N GLY A 111 24.31 -48.98 -24.12
CA GLY A 111 25.56 -49.60 -24.58
C GLY A 111 25.62 -49.88 -26.09
N ALA A 112 26.76 -50.38 -26.57
CA ALA A 112 26.98 -50.72 -27.98
C ALA A 112 26.24 -52.02 -28.38
N PRO A 113 25.89 -52.22 -29.66
CA PRO A 113 25.46 -53.54 -30.14
C PRO A 113 26.61 -54.56 -30.01
N LEU A 114 26.27 -55.83 -29.76
CA LEU A 114 27.24 -56.92 -29.86
C LEU A 114 27.69 -57.09 -31.32
N PRO A 115 28.90 -57.63 -31.57
CA PRO A 115 29.19 -58.31 -32.83
C PRO A 115 28.08 -59.34 -33.13
N THR A 116 27.81 -59.61 -34.40
CA THR A 116 26.73 -60.52 -34.79
C THR A 116 26.87 -61.85 -34.05
N PRO A 117 25.93 -62.22 -33.15
CA PRO A 117 26.09 -63.39 -32.32
C PRO A 117 25.88 -64.67 -33.14
N ASP A 118 26.58 -65.73 -32.76
CA ASP A 118 26.42 -67.05 -33.38
C ASP A 118 25.10 -67.71 -32.98
N LEU A 119 24.65 -67.48 -31.74
CA LEU A 119 23.34 -67.89 -31.23
C LEU A 119 22.68 -66.76 -30.44
N SER A 120 21.34 -66.74 -30.40
CA SER A 120 20.57 -65.80 -29.56
C SER A 120 19.51 -66.57 -28.79
N THR A 121 19.47 -66.36 -27.47
CA THR A 121 18.50 -67.02 -26.60
C THR A 121 17.12 -66.39 -26.62
N GLY A 122 16.94 -65.28 -27.35
CA GLY A 122 15.72 -64.50 -27.35
C GLY A 122 15.44 -63.91 -25.97
N GLY A 123 14.40 -64.42 -25.30
CA GLY A 123 14.04 -64.03 -23.92
C GLY A 123 14.47 -65.03 -22.84
N SER A 124 15.10 -66.15 -23.22
CA SER A 124 15.53 -67.21 -22.30
C SER A 124 16.93 -66.95 -21.76
N VAL A 125 17.28 -67.53 -20.62
CA VAL A 125 18.59 -67.43 -19.93
C VAL A 125 18.92 -65.95 -19.66
N ASN A 126 18.19 -65.33 -18.74
CA ASN A 126 18.34 -63.92 -18.36
C ASN A 126 19.00 -63.77 -16.98
N PRO A 127 20.36 -63.78 -16.90
CA PRO A 127 21.06 -63.70 -15.63
C PRO A 127 20.97 -62.30 -14.99
N GLY A 128 20.98 -62.26 -13.65
CA GLY A 128 20.96 -61.02 -12.87
C GLY A 128 22.36 -60.58 -12.44
N ALA A 129 22.61 -59.27 -12.36
CA ALA A 129 23.90 -58.72 -11.97
C ALA A 129 24.38 -59.16 -10.56
N GLY A 130 23.45 -59.32 -9.62
CA GLY A 130 23.73 -59.58 -8.20
C GLY A 130 24.10 -61.03 -7.83
N GLY A 131 24.02 -61.97 -8.78
CA GLY A 131 24.49 -63.35 -8.59
C GLY A 131 23.70 -64.37 -9.38
N GLY A 132 24.20 -65.61 -9.40
CA GLY A 132 23.58 -66.76 -10.05
C GLY A 132 24.63 -67.72 -10.62
N THR A 133 24.18 -68.83 -11.20
CA THR A 133 25.06 -69.82 -11.86
C THR A 133 24.65 -69.99 -13.31
N LEU A 134 25.58 -69.75 -14.23
CA LEU A 134 25.43 -70.00 -15.66
C LEU A 134 26.29 -71.23 -16.01
N PHE A 135 25.74 -72.20 -16.73
CA PHE A 135 26.45 -73.44 -17.01
C PHE A 135 26.01 -74.11 -18.30
N ILE A 136 26.91 -74.89 -18.89
CA ILE A 136 26.63 -75.76 -20.04
C ILE A 136 26.42 -77.17 -19.50
N ALA A 137 25.42 -77.89 -20.01
CA ALA A 137 25.20 -79.29 -19.65
C ALA A 137 24.95 -80.15 -20.89
N ALA A 138 25.51 -81.36 -20.89
CA ALA A 138 25.27 -82.42 -21.86
C ALA A 138 23.88 -83.06 -21.63
N SER A 139 22.83 -82.25 -21.71
CA SER A 139 21.45 -82.62 -21.46
C SER A 139 20.51 -81.75 -22.28
N THR A 140 19.45 -82.36 -22.81
CA THR A 140 18.36 -81.68 -23.51
C THR A 140 17.29 -81.10 -22.57
N SER A 141 17.48 -81.25 -21.26
CA SER A 141 16.58 -80.79 -20.20
C SER A 141 17.35 -80.17 -19.04
N GLY A 142 16.64 -79.47 -18.16
CA GLY A 142 17.25 -78.85 -16.99
C GLY A 142 17.92 -79.86 -16.05
N VAL A 143 19.12 -79.55 -15.56
CA VAL A 143 19.84 -80.35 -14.57
C VAL A 143 20.34 -79.48 -13.41
N LEU A 144 20.69 -80.06 -12.26
CA LEU A 144 21.33 -79.29 -11.20
C LEU A 144 22.76 -78.91 -11.63
N PRO A 145 23.31 -77.74 -11.23
CA PRO A 145 24.70 -77.37 -11.51
C PRO A 145 25.76 -78.29 -10.86
N THR A 146 25.32 -79.29 -10.09
CA THR A 146 26.14 -80.32 -9.45
C THR A 146 25.98 -81.68 -10.12
N ASP A 147 25.20 -81.76 -11.21
CA ASP A 147 25.00 -83.00 -11.97
C ASP A 147 26.26 -83.33 -12.79
N ASP A 148 26.56 -84.61 -12.94
CA ASP A 148 27.75 -85.10 -13.66
C ASP A 148 27.68 -84.78 -15.17
N THR A 149 26.52 -84.34 -15.68
CA THR A 149 26.34 -83.89 -17.08
C THR A 149 26.77 -82.44 -17.31
N VAL A 150 27.11 -81.67 -16.27
CA VAL A 150 27.62 -80.30 -16.42
C VAL A 150 28.99 -80.32 -17.08
N ILE A 151 29.15 -79.54 -18.16
CA ILE A 151 30.37 -79.44 -18.96
C ILE A 151 31.30 -78.36 -18.40
N ASP A 152 30.77 -77.18 -18.11
CA ASP A 152 31.48 -76.04 -17.48
C ASP A 152 30.47 -75.08 -16.85
N LYS A 153 30.85 -74.33 -15.81
CA LYS A 153 30.00 -73.34 -15.17
C LYS A 153 30.75 -72.16 -14.57
N ILE A 154 30.04 -71.03 -14.49
CA ILE A 154 30.44 -69.88 -13.69
C ILE A 154 29.32 -69.51 -12.70
N GLY A 155 29.66 -69.49 -11.41
CA GLY A 155 28.81 -68.92 -10.37
C GLY A 155 29.39 -67.61 -9.84
N TRP A 156 28.63 -66.50 -9.87
CA TRP A 156 29.08 -65.20 -9.36
C TRP A 156 28.17 -64.67 -8.26
N GLY A 157 28.65 -63.67 -7.52
CA GLY A 157 27.89 -63.00 -6.47
C GLY A 157 27.36 -63.99 -5.42
N THR A 158 26.04 -64.00 -5.21
CA THR A 158 25.36 -64.87 -4.23
C THR A 158 25.01 -66.27 -4.76
N SER A 159 25.75 -66.77 -5.76
CA SER A 159 25.62 -68.16 -6.21
C SER A 159 25.81 -69.16 -5.05
N ASN A 160 24.94 -70.16 -4.96
CA ASN A 160 25.08 -71.28 -4.01
C ASN A 160 25.68 -72.53 -4.67
N SER A 161 26.17 -72.43 -5.91
CA SER A 161 26.80 -73.52 -6.64
C SER A 161 27.92 -73.07 -7.59
N PRO A 162 28.85 -72.16 -7.17
CA PRO A 162 30.03 -71.86 -7.97
C PRO A 162 30.97 -73.06 -8.03
N GLU A 163 31.95 -73.01 -8.93
CA GLU A 163 33.13 -73.88 -8.82
C GLU A 163 34.00 -73.32 -7.69
N LYS A 164 34.01 -74.03 -6.56
CA LYS A 164 34.72 -73.73 -5.30
C LYS A 164 34.44 -72.35 -4.70
N SER A 165 34.78 -71.25 -5.37
CA SER A 165 34.55 -69.87 -4.93
C SER A 165 34.00 -69.00 -6.06
N ALA A 166 33.09 -68.08 -5.76
CA ALA A 166 32.47 -67.20 -6.75
C ALA A 166 33.29 -65.90 -6.97
N PRO A 167 33.64 -65.51 -8.22
CA PRO A 167 34.25 -64.23 -8.51
C PRO A 167 33.28 -63.07 -8.24
N THR A 168 33.86 -61.89 -7.99
CA THR A 168 33.12 -60.64 -7.71
C THR A 168 33.70 -59.51 -8.58
N GLY A 169 32.93 -58.45 -8.79
CA GLY A 169 33.44 -57.21 -9.39
C GLY A 169 32.88 -56.86 -10.78
N ASN A 170 31.97 -57.65 -11.35
CA ASN A 170 31.27 -57.26 -12.58
C ASN A 170 30.54 -55.92 -12.38
N SER A 171 30.42 -55.15 -13.46
CA SER A 171 29.73 -53.86 -13.43
C SER A 171 29.00 -53.61 -14.74
N LEU A 172 28.36 -52.46 -14.87
CA LEU A 172 27.81 -52.01 -16.14
C LEU A 172 28.88 -52.00 -17.25
N THR A 173 30.15 -51.82 -16.93
CA THR A 173 31.23 -51.75 -17.93
C THR A 173 32.22 -52.92 -17.89
N LEU A 174 32.03 -53.91 -17.02
CA LEU A 174 32.96 -55.03 -16.83
C LEU A 174 32.27 -56.41 -16.86
N SER A 175 32.92 -57.40 -17.45
CA SER A 175 32.51 -58.82 -17.54
C SER A 175 33.48 -59.74 -16.79
N TYR A 176 33.07 -60.99 -16.56
CA TYR A 176 33.98 -62.05 -16.10
C TYR A 176 34.65 -62.69 -17.31
N GLN A 177 35.97 -62.62 -17.40
CA GLN A 177 36.76 -63.23 -18.49
C GLN A 177 37.78 -64.18 -17.89
N ARG A 178 38.05 -65.30 -18.57
CA ARG A 178 39.10 -66.22 -18.09
C ARG A 178 40.50 -65.59 -18.21
N ASP A 179 41.34 -65.77 -17.20
CA ASP A 179 42.70 -65.21 -17.11
C ASP A 179 43.64 -65.72 -18.21
N ALA A 180 43.41 -66.95 -18.67
CA ALA A 180 44.08 -67.56 -19.82
C ALA A 180 43.10 -68.44 -20.59
N ALA A 181 43.13 -68.35 -21.93
CA ALA A 181 42.26 -69.15 -22.81
C ALA A 181 42.44 -70.66 -22.56
N GLY A 182 41.39 -71.32 -22.06
CA GLY A 182 41.37 -72.75 -21.78
C GLY A 182 41.77 -73.18 -20.36
N ALA A 183 42.07 -72.24 -19.45
CA ALA A 183 42.32 -72.57 -18.05
C ALA A 183 41.02 -72.81 -17.28
N ASP A 184 40.84 -74.03 -16.77
CA ASP A 184 39.72 -74.45 -15.92
C ASP A 184 40.28 -75.29 -14.76
N THR A 185 40.21 -74.73 -13.56
CA THR A 185 40.80 -75.30 -12.33
C THR A 185 39.75 -75.77 -11.31
N ASP A 186 38.47 -75.84 -11.68
CA ASP A 186 37.32 -75.97 -10.75
C ASP A 186 37.29 -74.87 -9.67
N ASP A 187 37.81 -73.67 -9.95
CA ASP A 187 37.75 -72.53 -9.03
C ASP A 187 37.47 -71.24 -9.79
N ASN A 188 36.20 -70.80 -9.82
CA ASN A 188 35.81 -69.65 -10.64
C ASN A 188 36.55 -68.35 -10.23
N VAL A 189 37.06 -68.22 -9.00
CA VAL A 189 37.89 -67.07 -8.58
C VAL A 189 39.31 -67.14 -9.14
N ALA A 190 39.85 -68.34 -9.33
CA ALA A 190 41.20 -68.52 -9.88
C ALA A 190 41.19 -68.41 -11.41
N ASP A 191 40.06 -68.76 -12.04
CA ASP A 191 39.97 -68.84 -13.49
C ASP A 191 39.50 -67.54 -14.14
N PHE A 192 38.73 -66.69 -13.45
CA PHE A 192 38.14 -65.47 -14.00
C PHE A 192 38.62 -64.18 -13.32
N HIS A 193 38.95 -63.17 -14.13
CA HIS A 193 39.16 -61.78 -13.73
C HIS A 193 38.09 -60.87 -14.32
N VAL A 194 38.04 -59.63 -13.84
CA VAL A 194 36.99 -58.69 -14.22
C VAL A 194 37.56 -57.52 -15.00
N VAL A 195 37.21 -57.46 -16.29
CA VAL A 195 37.73 -56.50 -17.27
C VAL A 195 36.63 -56.03 -18.21
N ALA A 196 36.94 -55.04 -19.06
CA ALA A 196 35.96 -54.53 -20.03
C ALA A 196 35.58 -55.63 -21.04
N PRO A 197 34.29 -55.79 -21.38
CA PRO A 197 33.83 -56.91 -22.18
C PRO A 197 34.39 -56.94 -23.60
N THR A 198 34.75 -58.14 -24.09
CA THR A 198 35.41 -58.35 -25.40
C THR A 198 34.74 -59.46 -26.21
N PRO A 199 33.47 -59.31 -26.62
CA PRO A 199 32.72 -60.38 -27.30
C PRO A 199 33.37 -60.79 -28.63
N GLN A 200 33.66 -62.08 -28.79
CA GLN A 200 34.19 -62.70 -30.01
C GLN A 200 33.22 -63.75 -30.54
N ASN A 201 32.83 -63.59 -31.81
CA ASN A 201 32.06 -64.58 -32.55
C ASN A 201 32.99 -65.45 -33.41
N ALA A 202 32.46 -66.51 -34.03
CA ALA A 202 33.26 -67.37 -34.89
C ALA A 202 33.84 -66.66 -36.13
N ALA A 203 33.30 -65.50 -36.53
CA ALA A 203 33.76 -64.74 -37.70
C ALA A 203 34.94 -63.80 -37.38
N SER A 204 35.10 -63.36 -36.13
CA SER A 204 36.21 -62.48 -35.70
C SER A 204 37.58 -63.17 -35.73
N ASP A 205 37.63 -64.50 -35.74
CA ASP A 205 38.88 -65.28 -35.77
C ASP A 205 39.55 -65.30 -37.17
N ALA A 206 38.97 -64.64 -38.18
CA ALA A 206 39.35 -64.79 -39.59
C ALA A 206 40.22 -63.66 -40.20
N GLY A 207 40.83 -62.74 -39.42
CA GLY A 207 41.54 -61.58 -40.02
C GLY A 207 42.78 -61.01 -39.32
N ASN A 208 43.98 -61.21 -39.90
CA ASN A 208 45.09 -60.23 -40.08
C ASN A 208 46.20 -60.86 -40.99
N PRO A 209 47.12 -60.13 -41.71
CA PRO A 209 47.72 -58.80 -41.42
C PRO A 209 48.03 -57.82 -42.62
N GLY A 210 48.38 -56.54 -42.32
CA GLY A 210 49.20 -55.64 -43.20
C GLY A 210 49.17 -54.10 -42.92
N GLU A 211 50.33 -53.40 -42.93
CA GLU A 211 50.66 -52.02 -42.46
C GLU A 211 50.51 -50.80 -43.46
N GLY A 212 50.36 -49.55 -42.93
CA GLY A 212 51.18 -48.33 -43.24
C GLY A 212 50.70 -47.14 -44.14
N THR A 213 50.56 -45.90 -43.60
CA THR A 213 51.08 -44.54 -44.05
C THR A 213 50.27 -43.29 -43.59
N GLY A 214 50.93 -42.29 -42.97
CA GLY A 214 50.93 -40.88 -43.47
C GLY A 214 50.00 -39.74 -42.97
N THR A 215 48.99 -39.96 -42.13
CA THR A 215 47.95 -38.91 -41.88
C THR A 215 47.76 -38.63 -40.39
N ILE A 216 47.77 -37.35 -39.95
CA ILE A 216 47.27 -36.99 -38.61
C ILE A 216 45.77 -37.19 -38.62
N THR A 217 45.31 -38.15 -37.84
CA THR A 217 43.91 -38.50 -37.68
C THR A 217 43.51 -38.12 -36.27
N ILE A 218 42.60 -37.16 -36.14
CA ILE A 218 41.96 -36.85 -34.86
C ILE A 218 40.93 -37.95 -34.59
N THR A 219 40.98 -38.54 -33.40
CA THR A 219 39.94 -39.43 -32.92
C THR A 219 38.67 -38.59 -32.77
N ASP A 220 37.64 -38.89 -33.56
CA ASP A 220 36.35 -38.20 -33.46
C ASP A 220 35.82 -38.38 -32.03
N PRO A 221 35.66 -37.29 -31.24
CA PRO A 221 35.13 -37.40 -29.89
C PRO A 221 33.65 -37.81 -29.88
N GLY A 222 32.99 -37.86 -31.04
CA GLY A 222 31.57 -38.11 -31.17
C GLY A 222 30.75 -36.87 -30.85
N SER A 223 29.44 -36.96 -31.10
CA SER A 223 28.53 -35.86 -30.75
C SER A 223 28.52 -35.64 -29.24
N GLN A 224 28.80 -34.40 -28.83
CA GLN A 224 28.81 -34.00 -27.44
C GLN A 224 27.48 -33.36 -27.07
N SER A 225 27.06 -33.56 -25.82
CA SER A 225 25.88 -32.90 -25.27
C SER A 225 26.20 -32.25 -23.94
N ALA A 226 25.63 -31.07 -23.70
CA ALA A 226 25.71 -30.38 -22.43
C ALA A 226 24.38 -29.69 -22.11
N THR A 227 24.28 -29.11 -20.92
CA THR A 227 23.14 -28.28 -20.50
C THR A 227 23.64 -26.87 -20.26
N SER A 228 22.91 -25.87 -20.77
CA SER A 228 23.24 -24.46 -20.56
C SER A 228 23.32 -24.16 -19.05
N GLY A 229 24.33 -23.42 -18.61
CA GLY A 229 24.55 -23.08 -17.20
C GLY A 229 25.27 -24.15 -16.36
N THR A 230 25.48 -25.36 -16.89
CA THR A 230 26.19 -26.45 -16.19
C THR A 230 27.56 -26.70 -16.79
N ALA A 231 28.63 -26.64 -15.97
CA ALA A 231 29.99 -26.90 -16.43
C ALA A 231 30.11 -28.30 -17.04
N ILE A 232 30.77 -28.41 -18.19
CA ILE A 232 31.00 -29.71 -18.83
C ILE A 232 32.10 -30.47 -18.09
N THR A 233 32.01 -31.80 -18.08
CA THR A 233 33.18 -32.63 -17.80
C THR A 233 34.25 -32.36 -18.86
N PRO A 234 35.50 -32.05 -18.48
CA PRO A 234 36.54 -31.72 -19.45
C PRO A 234 36.72 -32.80 -20.52
N LEU A 235 36.57 -32.41 -21.79
CA LEU A 235 36.70 -33.30 -22.94
C LEU A 235 38.14 -33.24 -23.44
N ALA A 236 38.91 -34.32 -23.24
CA ALA A 236 40.24 -34.46 -23.82
C ALA A 236 40.16 -34.96 -25.27
N LEU A 237 40.79 -34.26 -26.19
CA LEU A 237 40.89 -34.63 -27.60
C LEU A 237 42.20 -35.36 -27.87
N HIS A 238 42.16 -36.33 -28.78
CA HIS A 238 43.28 -37.19 -29.10
C HIS A 238 43.52 -37.22 -30.61
N ALA A 239 44.80 -37.25 -31.01
CA ALA A 239 45.24 -37.37 -32.39
C ALA A 239 46.30 -38.47 -32.50
N SER A 240 46.37 -39.12 -33.65
CA SER A 240 47.33 -40.18 -33.96
C SER A 240 47.87 -40.03 -35.39
N GLY A 241 49.07 -40.55 -35.66
CA GLY A 241 49.81 -40.27 -36.90
C GLY A 241 50.50 -38.90 -36.89
N GLY A 242 51.50 -38.68 -37.75
CA GLY A 242 52.38 -37.51 -37.67
C GLY A 242 53.43 -37.62 -36.55
N THR A 243 54.01 -36.49 -36.12
CA THR A 243 55.13 -36.39 -35.17
C THR A 243 54.77 -35.62 -33.90
N GLU A 244 54.52 -36.32 -32.80
CA GLU A 244 54.25 -35.74 -31.48
C GLU A 244 55.35 -34.75 -31.00
N PRO A 245 55.03 -33.74 -30.16
CA PRO A 245 53.73 -33.45 -29.54
C PRO A 245 52.76 -32.66 -30.45
N TYR A 246 51.47 -32.73 -30.16
CA TYR A 246 50.42 -31.96 -30.85
C TYR A 246 50.05 -30.67 -30.11
N THR A 247 49.69 -29.64 -30.86
CA THR A 247 49.07 -28.40 -30.37
C THR A 247 47.67 -28.24 -30.94
N TRP A 248 46.72 -27.81 -30.11
CA TRP A 248 45.29 -27.81 -30.45
C TRP A 248 44.68 -26.42 -30.54
N THR A 249 43.80 -26.26 -31.51
CA THR A 249 42.89 -25.11 -31.63
C THR A 249 41.48 -25.59 -31.96
N ALA A 250 40.47 -24.78 -31.64
CA ALA A 250 39.07 -25.08 -31.93
C ALA A 250 38.36 -23.83 -32.45
N ALA A 251 37.50 -24.02 -33.46
CA ALA A 251 36.60 -23.02 -33.99
C ALA A 251 35.16 -23.50 -33.83
N GLY A 252 34.26 -22.57 -33.49
CA GLY A 252 32.83 -22.87 -33.35
C GLY A 252 32.42 -23.53 -32.04
N LEU A 253 33.24 -23.47 -30.98
CA LEU A 253 32.82 -23.89 -29.64
C LEU A 253 31.61 -23.07 -29.16
N PRO A 254 30.62 -23.69 -28.48
CA PRO A 254 29.57 -22.97 -27.78
C PRO A 254 30.12 -21.87 -26.86
N ALA A 255 29.42 -20.74 -26.76
CA ALA A 255 29.80 -19.64 -25.88
C ALA A 255 29.99 -20.12 -24.44
N GLY A 256 31.09 -19.71 -23.80
CA GLY A 256 31.47 -20.17 -22.45
C GLY A 256 32.36 -21.42 -22.41
N LEU A 257 32.63 -22.06 -23.55
CA LEU A 257 33.63 -23.14 -23.67
C LEU A 257 34.93 -22.65 -24.31
N THR A 258 36.06 -23.22 -23.88
CA THR A 258 37.41 -22.95 -24.41
C THR A 258 38.18 -24.25 -24.61
N ILE A 259 39.22 -24.21 -25.46
CA ILE A 259 40.16 -25.33 -25.65
C ILE A 259 41.56 -24.92 -25.18
N SER A 260 42.24 -25.81 -24.46
CA SER A 260 43.65 -25.63 -24.11
C SER A 260 44.58 -26.03 -25.27
N SER A 261 45.83 -25.54 -25.29
CA SER A 261 46.82 -25.96 -26.30
C SER A 261 47.15 -27.45 -26.26
N ALA A 262 46.86 -28.14 -25.14
CA ALA A 262 47.01 -29.58 -24.95
C ALA A 262 45.78 -30.40 -25.42
N GLY A 263 44.72 -29.74 -25.91
CA GLY A 263 43.56 -30.42 -26.50
C GLY A 263 42.42 -30.71 -25.54
N THR A 264 42.32 -30.01 -24.41
CA THR A 264 41.19 -30.18 -23.47
C THR A 264 40.15 -29.07 -23.67
N VAL A 265 38.91 -29.44 -24.02
CA VAL A 265 37.76 -28.54 -24.05
C VAL A 265 37.11 -28.51 -22.66
N SER A 266 36.91 -27.32 -22.11
CA SER A 266 36.31 -27.13 -20.79
C SER A 266 35.59 -25.77 -20.68
N GLY A 267 34.74 -25.63 -19.66
CA GLY A 267 33.98 -24.41 -19.39
C GLY A 267 32.51 -24.69 -19.10
N THR A 268 31.70 -23.63 -19.05
CA THR A 268 30.25 -23.69 -18.84
C THR A 268 29.56 -23.07 -20.04
N PRO A 269 28.79 -23.83 -20.85
CA PRO A 269 28.10 -23.26 -21.99
C PRO A 269 26.99 -22.32 -21.50
N THR A 270 26.93 -21.11 -22.05
CA THR A 270 26.02 -20.05 -21.59
C THR A 270 24.75 -19.90 -22.43
N SER A 271 24.61 -20.69 -23.50
CA SER A 271 23.43 -20.62 -24.38
C SER A 271 23.10 -21.99 -24.97
N ALA A 272 21.82 -22.34 -24.93
CA ALA A 272 21.30 -23.53 -25.61
C ALA A 272 21.40 -23.37 -27.13
N GLY A 273 21.69 -24.47 -27.82
CA GLY A 273 21.88 -24.46 -29.27
C GLY A 273 22.74 -25.61 -29.75
N THR A 274 22.77 -25.81 -31.06
CA THR A 274 23.67 -26.78 -31.68
C THR A 274 24.81 -26.05 -32.37
N ALA A 275 26.04 -26.37 -32.00
CA ALA A 275 27.24 -25.86 -32.65
C ALA A 275 27.93 -26.97 -33.46
N SER A 276 28.51 -26.58 -34.60
CA SER A 276 29.41 -27.44 -35.38
C SER A 276 30.84 -27.05 -35.01
N VAL A 277 31.47 -27.84 -34.14
CA VAL A 277 32.80 -27.55 -33.59
C VAL A 277 33.84 -28.20 -34.48
N THR A 278 34.81 -27.42 -34.96
CA THR A 278 35.96 -27.95 -35.70
C THR A 278 37.21 -27.79 -34.86
N VAL A 279 37.87 -28.91 -34.55
CA VAL A 279 39.12 -28.97 -33.79
C VAL A 279 40.27 -29.30 -34.73
N THR A 280 41.42 -28.69 -34.51
CA THR A 280 42.61 -28.88 -35.34
C THR A 280 43.81 -29.19 -34.46
N ALA A 281 44.45 -30.32 -34.73
CA ALA A 281 45.70 -30.76 -34.13
C ALA A 281 46.85 -30.49 -35.10
N THR A 282 47.87 -29.78 -34.64
CA THR A 282 49.10 -29.52 -35.41
C THR A 282 50.24 -30.26 -34.72
N ASP A 283 50.92 -31.15 -35.45
CA ASP A 283 52.09 -31.86 -34.92
C ASP A 283 53.33 -30.96 -34.89
N SER A 284 54.42 -31.47 -34.30
CA SER A 284 55.66 -30.71 -34.14
C SER A 284 56.40 -30.44 -35.46
N ALA A 285 56.07 -31.17 -36.54
CA ALA A 285 56.62 -30.99 -37.87
C ALA A 285 55.77 -30.03 -38.75
N GLY A 286 54.65 -29.53 -38.21
CA GLY A 286 53.75 -28.59 -38.86
C GLY A 286 52.67 -29.24 -39.74
N ALA A 287 52.53 -30.56 -39.71
CA ALA A 287 51.39 -31.23 -40.33
C ALA A 287 50.14 -31.02 -39.46
N THR A 288 48.97 -30.87 -40.10
CA THR A 288 47.70 -30.62 -39.41
C THR A 288 46.67 -31.68 -39.76
N GLY A 289 45.90 -32.12 -38.77
CA GLY A 289 44.64 -32.84 -38.95
C GLY A 289 43.49 -32.04 -38.32
N SER A 290 42.32 -32.07 -38.93
CA SER A 290 41.11 -31.44 -38.39
C SER A 290 39.95 -32.43 -38.34
N ALA A 291 39.11 -32.33 -37.31
CA ALA A 291 37.87 -33.08 -37.19
C ALA A 291 36.74 -32.13 -36.80
N THR A 292 35.55 -32.37 -37.36
CA THR A 292 34.34 -31.62 -37.03
C THR A 292 33.32 -32.55 -36.41
N PHE A 293 32.80 -32.17 -35.24
CA PHE A 293 31.76 -32.90 -34.53
C PHE A 293 30.68 -31.94 -34.03
N ARG A 294 29.51 -32.50 -33.71
CA ARG A 294 28.37 -31.71 -33.21
C ARG A 294 28.47 -31.56 -31.70
N PHE A 295 28.19 -30.36 -31.22
CA PHE A 295 28.07 -30.06 -29.79
C PHE A 295 26.67 -29.50 -29.55
N GLN A 296 25.81 -30.28 -28.89
CA GLN A 296 24.42 -29.93 -28.61
C GLN A 296 24.27 -29.48 -27.16
N VAL A 297 23.97 -28.21 -26.95
CA VAL A 297 23.63 -27.68 -25.62
C VAL A 297 22.11 -27.68 -25.48
N ALA A 298 21.57 -28.52 -24.62
CA ALA A 298 20.16 -28.52 -24.24
C ALA A 298 19.86 -27.35 -23.28
N GLY A 299 18.63 -26.85 -23.31
CA GLY A 299 18.10 -26.02 -22.23
C GLY A 299 18.01 -26.83 -20.94
N ASP A 300 17.98 -26.15 -19.79
CA ASP A 300 17.89 -26.76 -18.45
C ASP A 300 16.56 -27.48 -18.14
N GLY A 301 15.58 -27.41 -19.04
CA GLY A 301 14.32 -28.16 -18.94
C GLY A 301 13.22 -27.47 -18.12
N SER A 302 13.46 -26.26 -17.59
CA SER A 302 12.40 -25.45 -16.98
C SER A 302 11.61 -24.71 -18.07
N THR A 303 10.31 -25.01 -18.19
CA THR A 303 9.43 -24.20 -19.03
C THR A 303 9.25 -22.83 -18.36
N ILE A 304 9.72 -21.77 -19.01
CA ILE A 304 9.48 -20.39 -18.57
C ILE A 304 8.01 -20.07 -18.79
N VAL A 305 7.28 -19.81 -17.71
CA VAL A 305 5.89 -19.35 -17.73
C VAL A 305 5.90 -17.82 -17.86
N PRO A 306 5.27 -17.23 -18.90
CA PRO A 306 5.16 -15.78 -19.01
C PRO A 306 4.43 -15.17 -17.81
N ILE A 307 4.86 -13.99 -17.36
CA ILE A 307 4.27 -13.32 -16.19
C ILE A 307 2.78 -13.05 -16.38
N ALA A 308 2.36 -12.57 -17.56
CA ALA A 308 0.94 -12.41 -17.89
C ALA A 308 0.11 -13.70 -17.82
N SER A 309 0.72 -14.87 -18.00
CA SER A 309 0.02 -16.14 -17.77
C SER A 309 -0.13 -16.44 -16.27
N ILE A 310 0.86 -16.06 -15.45
CA ILE A 310 0.80 -16.17 -13.99
C ILE A 310 -0.31 -15.27 -13.44
N GLN A 311 -0.40 -14.03 -13.89
CA GLN A 311 -1.48 -13.11 -13.50
C GLN A 311 -2.85 -13.62 -13.99
N GLY A 312 -2.95 -13.97 -15.28
CA GLY A 312 -4.19 -14.40 -15.90
C GLY A 312 -5.01 -13.24 -16.45
N THR A 313 -6.00 -13.56 -17.30
CA THR A 313 -6.76 -12.53 -18.03
C THR A 313 -8.15 -12.33 -17.43
N ASN A 314 -8.52 -11.08 -17.11
CA ASN A 314 -9.82 -10.70 -16.53
C ASN A 314 -10.16 -11.47 -15.24
N THR A 315 -9.20 -11.66 -14.35
CA THR A 315 -9.37 -12.41 -13.10
C THR A 315 -8.48 -11.85 -11.99
N ASP A 316 -9.04 -11.59 -10.82
CA ASP A 316 -8.31 -11.13 -9.63
C ASP A 316 -7.71 -12.33 -8.84
N THR A 317 -7.37 -13.41 -9.55
CA THR A 317 -6.81 -14.62 -8.97
C THR A 317 -6.04 -15.36 -10.04
N SER A 318 -4.77 -15.63 -9.72
CA SER A 318 -3.87 -16.35 -10.58
C SER A 318 -4.39 -17.74 -10.95
N PRO A 319 -4.39 -18.12 -12.25
CA PRO A 319 -4.65 -19.49 -12.68
C PRO A 319 -3.54 -20.48 -12.25
N TYR A 320 -2.42 -19.96 -11.75
CA TYR A 320 -1.28 -20.73 -11.23
C TYR A 320 -1.23 -20.81 -9.71
N LYS A 321 -2.21 -20.26 -8.98
CA LYS A 321 -2.28 -20.34 -7.52
C LYS A 321 -2.03 -21.76 -6.99
N GLY A 322 -1.08 -21.89 -6.06
CA GLY A 322 -0.65 -23.15 -5.45
C GLY A 322 0.28 -24.00 -6.32
N GLN A 323 0.73 -23.49 -7.47
CA GLN A 323 1.68 -24.16 -8.36
C GLN A 323 3.05 -23.49 -8.27
N THR A 324 4.10 -24.31 -8.36
CA THR A 324 5.47 -23.80 -8.55
C THR A 324 5.70 -23.47 -10.02
N VAL A 325 6.06 -22.22 -10.30
CA VAL A 325 6.37 -21.72 -11.64
C VAL A 325 7.82 -21.30 -11.73
N THR A 326 8.37 -21.29 -12.95
CA THR A 326 9.63 -20.61 -13.26
C THR A 326 9.33 -19.52 -14.27
N THR A 327 9.71 -18.28 -13.99
CA THR A 327 9.49 -17.12 -14.87
C THR A 327 10.76 -16.29 -15.00
N GLU A 328 10.81 -15.41 -16.00
CA GLU A 328 11.90 -14.49 -16.26
C GLU A 328 11.35 -13.08 -16.46
N GLY A 329 12.07 -12.08 -15.95
CA GLY A 329 11.69 -10.69 -16.12
C GLY A 329 12.80 -9.73 -15.71
N VAL A 330 12.49 -8.45 -15.74
CA VAL A 330 13.34 -7.35 -15.31
C VAL A 330 12.84 -6.83 -13.98
N VAL A 331 13.75 -6.64 -13.02
CA VAL A 331 13.41 -6.10 -11.70
C VAL A 331 13.05 -4.61 -11.83
N THR A 332 11.82 -4.23 -11.50
CA THR A 332 11.33 -2.85 -11.67
C THR A 332 11.32 -2.05 -10.37
N ALA A 333 11.15 -2.71 -9.22
CA ALA A 333 11.22 -2.11 -7.88
C ALA A 333 11.80 -3.11 -6.87
N VAL A 334 12.45 -2.63 -5.81
CA VAL A 334 13.07 -3.47 -4.76
C VAL A 334 12.79 -2.89 -3.38
N TYR A 335 12.19 -3.69 -2.50
CA TYR A 335 11.84 -3.33 -1.11
C TYR A 335 12.57 -4.25 -0.12
N ALA A 336 13.90 -4.18 -0.14
CA ALA A 336 14.77 -4.89 0.81
C ALA A 336 14.67 -4.31 2.24
N THR A 337 14.19 -3.07 2.36
CA THR A 337 13.86 -2.40 3.62
C THR A 337 12.39 -1.98 3.62
N GLY A 338 11.89 -1.46 4.73
CA GLY A 338 10.53 -0.94 4.80
C GLY A 338 9.45 -1.99 5.01
N GLY A 339 9.79 -3.29 5.03
CA GLY A 339 8.89 -4.33 5.52
C GLY A 339 7.96 -4.97 4.48
N PHE A 340 8.02 -4.56 3.20
CA PHE A 340 7.39 -5.32 2.11
C PHE A 340 8.18 -6.59 1.75
N ASN A 341 9.50 -6.59 1.97
CA ASN A 341 10.36 -7.78 1.90
C ASN A 341 10.33 -8.50 0.54
N GLY A 342 10.34 -7.75 -0.57
CA GLY A 342 10.27 -8.34 -1.90
C GLY A 342 10.70 -7.38 -2.99
N PHE A 343 10.44 -7.74 -4.25
CA PHE A 343 10.72 -6.94 -5.43
C PHE A 343 9.69 -7.23 -6.51
N PHE A 344 9.45 -6.27 -7.41
CA PHE A 344 8.62 -6.49 -8.60
C PHE A 344 9.46 -6.99 -9.77
N LEU A 345 8.93 -7.99 -10.45
CA LEU A 345 9.47 -8.55 -11.68
C LEU A 345 8.48 -8.31 -12.82
N GLU A 346 8.93 -7.71 -13.91
CA GLU A 346 8.08 -7.39 -15.07
C GLU A 346 8.66 -7.95 -16.37
N THR A 347 7.79 -8.35 -17.31
CA THR A 347 8.19 -8.93 -18.60
C THR A 347 9.13 -7.97 -19.36
N GLY A 348 10.28 -8.46 -19.80
CA GLY A 348 11.25 -7.63 -20.52
C GLY A 348 10.70 -7.02 -21.82
N GLY A 349 10.75 -5.69 -21.95
CA GLY A 349 10.22 -4.95 -23.09
C GLY A 349 8.69 -4.76 -23.09
N ALA A 350 8.02 -5.03 -21.97
CA ALA A 350 6.63 -4.67 -21.71
C ALA A 350 6.44 -3.17 -21.43
N GLY A 351 5.17 -2.79 -21.30
CA GLY A 351 4.70 -1.43 -21.03
C GLY A 351 4.62 -0.52 -22.26
N GLY A 352 4.79 0.79 -22.07
CA GLY A 352 4.50 1.80 -23.08
C GLY A 352 3.02 2.23 -23.11
N THR A 353 2.46 2.51 -24.28
CA THR A 353 1.03 2.87 -24.40
C THR A 353 0.15 1.64 -24.53
N LYS A 354 -1.17 1.78 -24.38
CA LYS A 354 -2.15 0.71 -24.66
C LYS A 354 -2.00 0.05 -26.03
N ALA A 355 -1.47 0.76 -27.04
CA ALA A 355 -1.21 0.19 -28.36
C ALA A 355 0.07 -0.69 -28.42
N ASN A 356 0.92 -0.62 -27.40
CA ASN A 356 2.14 -1.40 -27.24
C ASN A 356 1.95 -2.65 -26.39
N ASP A 357 0.87 -2.70 -25.61
CA ASP A 357 0.49 -3.83 -24.77
C ASP A 357 0.28 -5.09 -25.62
N LYS A 358 1.04 -6.14 -25.30
CA LYS A 358 1.02 -7.44 -25.98
C LYS A 358 0.18 -8.47 -25.24
N THR A 359 -0.26 -8.18 -24.02
CA THR A 359 -1.03 -9.06 -23.14
C THR A 359 -2.28 -8.36 -22.60
N PRO A 360 -3.18 -7.80 -23.46
CA PRO A 360 -4.35 -7.09 -22.98
C PRO A 360 -5.21 -7.90 -22.02
N GLY A 361 -5.58 -7.29 -20.89
CA GLY A 361 -6.39 -7.90 -19.86
C GLY A 361 -5.60 -8.70 -18.80
N ALA A 362 -4.26 -8.71 -18.86
CA ALA A 362 -3.40 -9.40 -17.91
C ALA A 362 -2.09 -8.61 -17.67
N SER A 363 -1.74 -8.40 -16.41
CA SER A 363 -0.50 -7.69 -16.04
C SER A 363 0.76 -8.44 -16.47
N ASP A 364 1.75 -7.69 -16.95
CA ASP A 364 3.10 -8.16 -17.26
C ASP A 364 4.03 -8.21 -16.04
N ALA A 365 3.54 -7.88 -14.85
CA ALA A 365 4.32 -7.83 -13.63
C ALA A 365 3.80 -8.77 -12.53
N VAL A 366 4.67 -9.14 -11.60
CA VAL A 366 4.33 -9.96 -10.42
C VAL A 366 5.25 -9.60 -9.26
N PHE A 367 4.70 -9.60 -8.04
CA PHE A 367 5.50 -9.39 -6.83
C PHE A 367 6.21 -10.68 -6.44
N VAL A 368 7.50 -10.58 -6.10
CA VAL A 368 8.33 -11.69 -5.64
C VAL A 368 8.65 -11.49 -4.17
N TYR A 369 7.98 -12.24 -3.29
CA TYR A 369 8.10 -12.10 -1.84
C TYR A 369 9.25 -12.95 -1.28
N GLY A 370 10.22 -12.28 -0.65
CA GLY A 370 11.36 -12.91 0.03
C GLY A 370 12.47 -11.89 0.31
N SER A 371 12.71 -11.59 1.59
CA SER A 371 13.70 -10.58 2.01
C SER A 371 15.13 -10.91 1.59
N GLU A 372 15.54 -12.19 1.66
CA GLU A 372 16.86 -12.62 1.19
C GLU A 372 17.02 -12.40 -0.32
N SER A 373 15.98 -12.73 -1.09
CA SER A 373 15.96 -12.59 -2.54
C SER A 373 15.92 -11.12 -2.98
N ALA A 374 15.18 -10.26 -2.28
CA ALA A 374 15.21 -8.81 -2.50
C ALA A 374 16.62 -8.22 -2.29
N GLY A 375 17.41 -8.78 -1.38
CA GLY A 375 18.81 -8.39 -1.16
C GLY A 375 19.79 -8.90 -2.24
N GLN A 376 19.37 -9.80 -3.13
CA GLN A 376 20.22 -10.39 -4.19
C GLN A 376 20.09 -9.68 -5.53
N VAL A 377 19.13 -8.76 -5.67
CA VAL A 377 18.80 -8.13 -6.95
C VAL A 377 18.91 -6.61 -6.89
N ALA A 378 19.13 -6.00 -8.05
CA ALA A 378 19.04 -4.57 -8.24
C ALA A 378 18.02 -4.23 -9.34
N ILE A 379 17.43 -3.04 -9.22
CA ILE A 379 16.53 -2.49 -10.25
C ILE A 379 17.23 -2.48 -11.62
N GLY A 380 16.52 -2.98 -12.63
CA GLY A 380 16.99 -3.10 -14.01
C GLY A 380 17.70 -4.42 -14.33
N GLU A 381 17.96 -5.27 -13.34
CA GLU A 381 18.55 -6.59 -13.59
C GLU A 381 17.53 -7.56 -14.20
N SER A 382 17.99 -8.41 -15.12
CA SER A 382 17.19 -9.51 -15.66
C SER A 382 17.46 -10.77 -14.85
N VAL A 383 16.40 -11.35 -14.31
CA VAL A 383 16.49 -12.51 -13.42
C VAL A 383 15.48 -13.58 -13.81
N ARG A 384 15.81 -14.82 -13.48
CA ARG A 384 14.91 -15.96 -13.46
C ARG A 384 14.49 -16.23 -12.02
N VAL A 385 13.20 -16.41 -11.80
CA VAL A 385 12.60 -16.70 -10.50
C VAL A 385 11.84 -18.01 -10.57
N THR A 386 12.10 -18.91 -9.62
CA THR A 386 11.31 -20.14 -9.41
C THR A 386 10.71 -20.11 -8.01
N GLY A 387 9.39 -20.27 -7.89
CA GLY A 387 8.69 -20.25 -6.60
C GLY A 387 7.21 -20.64 -6.73
N GLU A 388 6.51 -20.73 -5.61
CA GLU A 388 5.07 -21.03 -5.56
C GLU A 388 4.25 -19.74 -5.76
N VAL A 389 3.24 -19.78 -6.62
CA VAL A 389 2.32 -18.65 -6.81
C VAL A 389 1.24 -18.67 -5.73
N THR A 390 1.01 -17.54 -5.08
CA THR A 390 0.03 -17.36 -4.00
C THR A 390 -0.78 -16.09 -4.18
N GLU A 391 -1.94 -16.03 -3.54
CA GLU A 391 -2.73 -14.80 -3.40
C GLU A 391 -2.54 -14.27 -1.99
N PHE A 392 -2.10 -13.02 -1.86
CA PHE A 392 -1.93 -12.39 -0.56
C PHE A 392 -2.58 -11.01 -0.55
N GLN A 393 -3.61 -10.85 0.28
CA GLN A 393 -4.36 -9.59 0.45
C GLN A 393 -4.95 -8.97 -0.83
N GLY A 394 -5.11 -9.78 -1.89
CA GLY A 394 -5.64 -9.34 -3.19
C GLY A 394 -4.58 -9.21 -4.28
N GLU A 395 -3.30 -9.41 -3.97
CA GLU A 395 -2.18 -9.35 -4.93
C GLU A 395 -1.67 -10.76 -5.27
N THR A 396 -1.28 -10.97 -6.54
CA THR A 396 -0.58 -12.19 -6.97
C THR A 396 0.90 -12.11 -6.64
N GLU A 397 1.40 -13.06 -5.84
CA GLU A 397 2.80 -13.11 -5.41
C GLU A 397 3.48 -14.45 -5.71
N ILE A 398 4.80 -14.43 -5.96
CA ILE A 398 5.66 -15.63 -5.97
C ILE A 398 6.40 -15.73 -4.63
N GLN A 399 6.15 -16.81 -3.88
CA GLN A 399 6.75 -17.07 -2.57
C GLN A 399 7.84 -18.15 -2.60
N SER A 400 8.67 -18.14 -1.55
CA SER A 400 9.88 -18.99 -1.41
C SER A 400 10.76 -18.99 -2.67
N PRO A 401 11.08 -17.81 -3.25
CA PRO A 401 11.70 -17.72 -4.55
C PRO A 401 13.17 -18.14 -4.53
N THR A 402 13.58 -18.93 -5.51
CA THR A 402 14.98 -19.06 -5.93
C THR A 402 15.23 -18.08 -7.07
N VAL A 403 16.20 -17.17 -6.91
CA VAL A 403 16.53 -16.14 -7.90
C VAL A 403 17.88 -16.44 -8.56
N THR A 404 17.92 -16.41 -9.89
CA THR A 404 19.15 -16.56 -10.68
C THR A 404 19.28 -15.40 -11.64
N LYS A 405 20.39 -14.68 -11.60
CA LYS A 405 20.68 -13.60 -12.56
C LYS A 405 20.93 -14.19 -13.96
N LEU A 406 20.34 -13.57 -14.99
CA LEU A 406 20.52 -13.99 -16.37
C LEU A 406 21.85 -13.45 -16.94
N ASP A 407 22.57 -14.29 -17.68
CA ASP A 407 23.82 -13.92 -18.36
C ASP A 407 23.58 -12.92 -19.51
N THR A 408 22.42 -13.02 -20.16
CA THR A 408 21.97 -12.09 -21.20
C THR A 408 20.81 -11.28 -20.67
N ALA A 409 20.95 -9.96 -20.68
CA ALA A 409 19.87 -9.06 -20.27
C ALA A 409 18.68 -9.16 -21.24
N LEU A 410 17.47 -9.17 -20.67
CA LEU A 410 16.23 -9.00 -21.41
C LEU A 410 16.12 -7.55 -21.91
N ALA A 411 15.16 -7.30 -22.81
CA ALA A 411 14.82 -5.92 -23.16
C ALA A 411 14.38 -5.16 -21.90
N ALA A 412 14.82 -3.91 -21.76
CA ALA A 412 14.41 -3.08 -20.64
C ALA A 412 12.88 -2.84 -20.70
N VAL A 413 12.25 -2.87 -19.53
CA VAL A 413 10.85 -2.45 -19.36
C VAL A 413 10.71 -0.98 -19.73
N VAL A 414 9.63 -0.65 -20.44
CA VAL A 414 9.26 0.72 -20.79
C VAL A 414 8.12 1.14 -19.87
N PRO A 415 8.26 2.20 -19.04
CA PRO A 415 7.17 2.59 -18.15
C PRO A 415 5.84 2.80 -18.89
N GLY A 416 4.78 2.17 -18.39
CA GLY A 416 3.42 2.29 -18.89
C GLY A 416 2.96 3.75 -18.88
N ARG A 417 2.40 4.23 -19.99
CA ARG A 417 1.85 5.57 -20.15
C ARG A 417 0.36 5.44 -20.44
N ILE A 418 -0.37 4.99 -19.42
CA ILE A 418 -1.80 4.74 -19.50
C ILE A 418 -2.54 5.99 -18.99
N PRO A 419 -3.39 6.63 -19.81
CA PRO A 419 -4.24 7.73 -19.34
C PRO A 419 -5.13 7.27 -18.18
N TRP A 420 -5.31 8.10 -17.13
CA TRP A 420 -6.16 7.74 -15.99
C TRP A 420 -7.59 7.26 -16.34
N PRO A 421 -8.29 7.81 -17.36
CA PRO A 421 -9.60 7.29 -17.75
C PRO A 421 -9.60 5.80 -18.15
N ASP A 422 -8.47 5.28 -18.62
CA ASP A 422 -8.28 3.86 -18.92
C ASP A 422 -7.94 3.02 -17.67
N MET A 423 -7.75 3.65 -16.51
CA MET A 423 -7.48 3.02 -15.18
C MET A 423 -8.51 3.46 -14.12
N ALA A 424 -9.68 3.95 -14.53
CA ALA A 424 -10.68 4.52 -13.62
C ALA A 424 -11.49 3.47 -12.84
N THR A 425 -11.36 2.18 -13.17
CA THR A 425 -12.04 1.08 -12.48
C THR A 425 -11.02 0.10 -11.93
N ASP A 426 -11.35 -0.58 -10.82
CA ASP A 426 -10.43 -1.56 -10.21
C ASP A 426 -10.06 -2.67 -11.19
N ALA A 427 -11.02 -3.20 -11.95
CA ALA A 427 -10.75 -4.18 -13.00
C ALA A 427 -9.76 -3.69 -14.08
N ALA A 428 -9.69 -2.37 -14.34
CA ALA A 428 -8.75 -1.82 -15.30
C ALA A 428 -7.37 -1.54 -14.69
N LYS A 429 -7.30 -1.29 -13.38
CA LYS A 429 -6.03 -1.21 -12.64
C LYS A 429 -5.42 -2.61 -12.48
N GLU A 430 -6.26 -3.63 -12.30
CA GLU A 430 -5.87 -5.04 -12.23
C GLU A 430 -5.09 -5.51 -13.47
N GLU A 431 -5.49 -5.04 -14.66
CA GLU A 431 -4.75 -5.33 -15.91
C GLU A 431 -3.30 -4.83 -15.87
N HIS A 432 -2.95 -3.96 -14.91
CA HIS A 432 -1.66 -3.33 -14.73
C HIS A 432 -1.08 -3.54 -13.31
N GLU A 433 -1.57 -4.51 -12.54
CA GLU A 433 -1.10 -4.79 -11.18
C GLU A 433 0.40 -5.13 -11.16
N GLY A 434 1.20 -4.39 -10.39
CA GLY A 434 2.64 -4.54 -10.25
C GLY A 434 3.47 -3.90 -11.35
N GLU A 435 2.85 -3.34 -12.40
CA GLU A 435 3.57 -2.78 -13.54
C GLU A 435 4.23 -1.44 -13.21
N LEU A 436 5.36 -1.17 -13.87
CA LEU A 436 6.04 0.11 -13.82
C LEU A 436 5.27 1.14 -14.67
N ILE A 437 4.63 2.10 -14.01
CA ILE A 437 3.81 3.15 -14.65
C ILE A 437 4.51 4.51 -14.54
N ALA A 438 4.45 5.28 -15.62
CA ALA A 438 4.62 6.72 -15.61
C ALA A 438 3.23 7.36 -15.51
N PRO A 439 2.82 7.92 -14.36
CA PRO A 439 1.47 8.46 -14.18
C PRO A 439 1.13 9.50 -15.26
N GLN A 440 -0.08 9.44 -15.80
CA GLN A 440 -0.56 10.33 -16.87
C GLN A 440 -1.74 11.17 -16.40
N GLY A 441 -1.69 12.48 -16.68
CA GLY A 441 -2.67 13.46 -16.22
C GLY A 441 -2.26 14.16 -14.94
N ASP A 442 -3.12 15.04 -14.45
CA ASP A 442 -2.92 15.75 -13.20
C ASP A 442 -3.33 14.87 -12.01
N PHE A 443 -2.68 15.07 -10.88
CA PHE A 443 -3.06 14.46 -9.60
C PHE A 443 -3.03 15.52 -8.51
N THR A 444 -4.00 15.46 -7.62
CA THR A 444 -4.18 16.41 -6.52
C THR A 444 -4.27 15.65 -5.20
N VAL A 445 -3.57 16.10 -4.16
CA VAL A 445 -3.64 15.50 -2.82
C VAL A 445 -5.06 15.68 -2.28
N SER A 446 -5.68 14.58 -1.84
CA SER A 446 -7.03 14.54 -1.25
C SER A 446 -7.03 14.15 0.24
N ASP A 447 -5.99 13.45 0.70
CA ASP A 447 -5.75 13.17 2.12
C ASP A 447 -4.25 13.19 2.43
N ASN A 448 -3.89 13.63 3.63
CA ASN A 448 -2.54 13.60 4.18
C ASN A 448 -2.50 13.18 5.66
N TYR A 449 -3.59 12.62 6.20
CA TYR A 449 -3.66 12.15 7.57
C TYR A 449 -2.70 10.97 7.80
N ASP A 450 -2.71 9.98 6.90
CA ASP A 450 -1.87 8.79 6.99
C ASP A 450 -0.38 9.08 6.74
N ALA A 451 -0.03 10.24 6.16
CA ALA A 451 1.37 10.66 6.05
C ALA A 451 2.06 10.78 7.42
N ASN A 452 1.31 11.05 8.49
CA ASN A 452 1.85 11.08 9.86
C ASN A 452 2.16 9.67 10.43
N PHE A 453 1.58 8.61 9.86
CA PHE A 453 1.67 7.26 10.41
C PHE A 453 2.39 6.29 9.48
N TYR A 454 2.12 6.36 8.18
CA TYR A 454 2.54 5.41 7.15
C TYR A 454 3.26 6.07 5.99
N GLY A 455 3.37 7.40 5.95
CA GLY A 455 4.05 8.08 4.84
C GLY A 455 3.26 8.07 3.53
N SER A 456 1.93 7.91 3.60
CA SER A 456 1.07 7.82 2.43
C SER A 456 0.11 9.01 2.30
N PHE A 457 -0.27 9.32 1.06
CA PHE A 457 -1.26 10.34 0.69
C PHE A 457 -2.34 9.73 -0.18
N THR A 458 -3.61 10.01 0.09
CA THR A 458 -4.66 9.77 -0.90
C THR A 458 -4.59 10.86 -1.95
N LEU A 459 -4.54 10.47 -3.22
CA LEU A 459 -4.59 11.35 -4.38
C LEU A 459 -5.92 11.19 -5.11
N ALA A 460 -6.37 12.29 -5.69
CA ALA A 460 -7.42 12.32 -6.69
C ALA A 460 -6.77 12.57 -8.06
N ALA A 461 -7.03 11.69 -9.03
CA ALA A 461 -6.74 12.01 -10.42
C ALA A 461 -7.56 13.24 -10.84
N GLY A 462 -6.92 14.14 -11.58
CA GLY A 462 -7.43 15.45 -11.95
C GLY A 462 -6.95 16.58 -11.04
N ASP A 463 -7.60 17.73 -11.20
CA ASP A 463 -7.18 19.00 -10.62
C ASP A 463 -7.97 19.43 -9.38
N THR A 464 -8.75 18.53 -8.78
CA THR A 464 -9.50 18.81 -7.55
C THR A 464 -9.48 17.62 -6.60
N PRO A 465 -9.47 17.86 -5.28
CA PRO A 465 -9.64 16.81 -4.28
C PRO A 465 -10.96 16.04 -4.45
N LEU A 466 -11.06 14.90 -3.79
CA LEU A 466 -12.32 14.16 -3.63
C LEU A 466 -13.28 14.97 -2.74
N ARG A 467 -14.58 14.91 -3.03
CA ARG A 467 -15.60 15.75 -2.38
C ARG A 467 -16.53 14.91 -1.51
N GLN A 468 -16.93 15.44 -0.37
CA GLN A 468 -17.96 14.82 0.47
C GLN A 468 -19.28 14.77 -0.30
N PRO A 469 -19.87 13.59 -0.55
CA PRO A 469 -21.08 13.48 -1.38
C PRO A 469 -22.25 14.33 -0.91
N THR A 470 -22.46 14.41 0.41
CA THR A 470 -23.53 15.22 1.04
C THR A 470 -23.19 16.71 1.15
N ASP A 471 -21.97 17.11 0.78
CA ASP A 471 -21.60 18.51 0.52
C ASP A 471 -21.84 18.93 -0.94
N VAL A 472 -21.96 17.96 -1.86
CA VAL A 472 -22.25 18.23 -3.29
C VAL A 472 -23.76 18.23 -3.56
N GLY A 473 -24.53 17.37 -2.88
CA GLY A 473 -25.98 17.32 -3.02
C GLY A 473 -26.64 16.62 -1.84
N SER A 474 -27.96 16.76 -1.70
CA SER A 474 -28.67 16.17 -0.54
C SER A 474 -28.54 14.64 -0.52
N ALA A 475 -28.62 14.06 0.68
CA ALA A 475 -28.46 12.62 0.89
C ALA A 475 -29.35 11.78 -0.07
N GLY A 476 -28.73 10.85 -0.79
CA GLY A 476 -29.38 9.96 -1.75
C GLY A 476 -29.77 10.58 -3.09
N SER A 477 -29.50 11.87 -3.30
CA SER A 477 -29.74 12.58 -4.56
C SER A 477 -28.87 12.05 -5.70
N ALA A 478 -29.22 12.43 -6.94
CA ALA A 478 -28.41 12.09 -8.10
C ALA A 478 -26.99 12.69 -8.02
N ASP A 479 -26.88 13.92 -7.50
CA ASP A 479 -25.60 14.63 -7.37
C ASP A 479 -24.70 13.96 -6.32
N ALA A 480 -25.24 13.58 -5.16
CA ALA A 480 -24.49 12.84 -4.14
C ALA A 480 -24.02 11.45 -4.66
N LYS A 481 -24.86 10.74 -5.42
CA LYS A 481 -24.48 9.46 -6.05
C LYS A 481 -23.41 9.65 -7.12
N ALA A 482 -23.50 10.71 -7.91
CA ALA A 482 -22.49 11.06 -8.91
C ALA A 482 -21.15 11.39 -8.26
N ALA A 483 -21.16 12.17 -7.17
CA ALA A 483 -19.95 12.49 -6.40
C ALA A 483 -19.30 11.24 -5.80
N ALA A 484 -20.09 10.31 -5.23
CA ALA A 484 -19.55 9.05 -4.71
C ALA A 484 -18.91 8.18 -5.80
N ALA A 485 -19.55 8.09 -6.98
CA ALA A 485 -19.00 7.35 -8.13
C ALA A 485 -17.74 8.02 -8.71
N ASP A 486 -17.74 9.35 -8.80
CA ASP A 486 -16.57 10.14 -9.22
C ASP A 486 -15.39 9.94 -8.27
N ASN A 487 -15.62 9.99 -6.95
CA ASN A 487 -14.57 9.77 -5.97
C ASN A 487 -13.92 8.38 -6.13
N ALA A 488 -14.74 7.33 -6.26
CA ALA A 488 -14.25 5.96 -6.47
C ALA A 488 -13.43 5.84 -7.77
N ALA A 489 -13.82 6.56 -8.83
CA ALA A 489 -13.15 6.51 -10.13
C ALA A 489 -11.81 7.28 -10.17
N ARG A 490 -11.60 8.25 -9.26
CA ARG A 490 -10.41 9.13 -9.24
C ARG A 490 -9.39 8.78 -8.16
N MET A 491 -9.76 7.98 -7.17
CA MET A 491 -8.92 7.69 -6.00
C MET A 491 -7.75 6.74 -6.32
N VAL A 492 -6.56 7.12 -5.85
CA VAL A 492 -5.34 6.30 -5.77
C VAL A 492 -4.47 6.82 -4.64
N THR A 493 -3.65 5.99 -4.00
CA THR A 493 -2.72 6.43 -2.96
C THR A 493 -1.32 6.64 -3.56
N LEU A 494 -0.54 7.60 -3.05
CA LEU A 494 0.91 7.62 -3.21
C LEU A 494 1.51 7.23 -1.85
N ASP A 495 2.28 6.15 -1.84
CA ASP A 495 2.84 5.56 -0.63
C ASP A 495 4.37 5.77 -0.56
N ASP A 496 5.02 5.41 0.54
CA ASP A 496 6.47 5.55 0.74
C ASP A 496 7.27 4.28 0.40
N GLY A 497 6.63 3.20 -0.06
CA GLY A 497 7.29 1.91 -0.29
C GLY A 497 7.60 1.14 1.00
N SER A 498 6.82 1.34 2.08
CA SER A 498 7.00 0.71 3.38
C SER A 498 5.67 0.30 4.05
N SER A 499 5.72 -0.76 4.85
CA SER A 499 4.69 -1.10 5.86
C SER A 499 4.99 -0.50 7.25
N SER A 500 5.94 0.43 7.34
CA SER A 500 6.37 1.01 8.62
C SER A 500 5.31 1.92 9.22
N ASN A 501 4.97 1.69 10.49
CA ASN A 501 4.21 2.66 11.27
C ASN A 501 5.17 3.59 12.05
N TYR A 502 5.33 4.81 11.57
CA TYR A 502 6.21 5.87 12.08
C TYR A 502 5.79 6.45 13.44
N SER A 503 4.66 6.01 14.02
CA SER A 503 4.28 6.34 15.41
C SER A 503 4.77 5.32 16.45
N THR A 504 5.24 4.15 16.00
CA THR A 504 5.66 3.06 16.89
C THR A 504 7.09 3.23 17.37
N SER A 505 7.47 2.52 18.44
CA SER A 505 8.84 2.55 18.97
C SER A 505 9.92 2.07 18.00
N THR A 506 9.54 1.32 16.96
CA THR A 506 10.48 0.79 15.97
C THR A 506 10.87 1.84 14.93
N SER A 507 9.95 2.73 14.56
CA SER A 507 10.12 3.63 13.40
C SER A 507 9.99 5.12 13.73
N ARG A 508 9.55 5.51 14.93
CA ARG A 508 9.39 6.94 15.28
C ARG A 508 10.68 7.75 15.35
N ASP A 509 11.84 7.10 15.33
CA ASP A 509 13.14 7.77 15.25
C ASP A 509 13.65 7.91 13.80
N THR A 510 12.91 7.38 12.82
CA THR A 510 13.11 7.65 11.39
C THR A 510 12.25 8.86 11.01
N PRO A 511 12.82 9.90 10.38
CA PRO A 511 12.04 11.04 9.90
C PRO A 511 10.88 10.61 9.00
N LEU A 512 9.72 11.26 9.15
CA LEU A 512 8.58 11.04 8.25
C LEU A 512 8.99 11.31 6.80
N PRO A 513 8.71 10.40 5.87
CA PRO A 513 8.95 10.63 4.46
C PRO A 513 8.04 11.77 3.96
N TRP A 514 8.47 12.44 2.89
CA TRP A 514 7.75 13.53 2.20
C TRP A 514 7.62 14.85 2.97
N LEU A 515 7.47 14.79 4.30
CA LEU A 515 7.14 15.93 5.15
C LEU A 515 8.40 16.62 5.69
N THR A 516 8.48 17.93 5.49
CA THR A 516 9.59 18.75 6.01
C THR A 516 9.07 20.05 6.60
N THR A 517 9.85 20.69 7.48
CA THR A 517 9.46 21.97 8.10
C THR A 517 9.21 23.09 7.09
N THR A 518 9.83 23.03 5.91
CA THR A 518 9.76 24.08 4.88
C THR A 518 8.88 23.74 3.69
N LYS A 519 8.48 22.47 3.52
CA LYS A 519 7.62 22.00 2.43
C LYS A 519 6.53 21.12 3.03
N ALA A 520 5.41 21.74 3.37
CA ALA A 520 4.23 21.00 3.77
C ALA A 520 3.49 20.46 2.55
N VAL A 521 2.92 19.26 2.70
CA VAL A 521 2.06 18.64 1.69
C VAL A 521 0.63 18.80 2.18
N THR A 522 -0.11 19.71 1.54
CA THR A 522 -1.48 20.06 1.91
C THR A 522 -2.49 19.41 0.98
N VAL A 523 -3.69 19.14 1.47
CA VAL A 523 -4.82 18.78 0.61
C VAL A 523 -5.06 19.89 -0.41
N GLY A 524 -5.30 19.53 -1.68
CA GLY A 524 -5.34 20.46 -2.82
C GLY A 524 -4.01 20.66 -3.53
N ALA A 525 -2.88 20.23 -2.95
CA ALA A 525 -1.58 20.36 -3.60
C ALA A 525 -1.50 19.49 -4.87
N LYS A 526 -0.93 20.06 -5.94
CA LYS A 526 -0.66 19.37 -7.21
C LYS A 526 0.57 18.49 -7.06
N VAL A 527 0.48 17.27 -7.58
CA VAL A 527 1.59 16.33 -7.60
C VAL A 527 2.31 16.42 -8.95
N THR A 528 3.64 16.50 -8.91
CA THR A 528 4.50 16.33 -10.09
C THR A 528 5.39 15.11 -9.85
N PHE A 529 5.19 14.05 -10.63
CA PHE A 529 6.03 12.86 -10.62
C PHE A 529 7.30 13.07 -11.45
N HIS A 530 8.45 12.70 -10.88
CA HIS A 530 9.77 12.81 -11.52
C HIS A 530 10.35 11.45 -11.92
N GLU A 531 9.83 10.38 -11.33
CA GLU A 531 10.18 8.98 -11.64
C GLU A 531 8.92 8.15 -11.88
N PRO A 532 9.02 7.06 -12.67
CA PRO A 532 7.94 6.07 -12.74
C PRO A 532 7.80 5.33 -11.41
N VAL A 533 6.58 4.89 -11.13
CA VAL A 533 6.12 4.24 -9.89
C VAL A 533 5.52 2.88 -10.23
N ILE A 534 5.35 2.00 -9.25
CA ILE A 534 4.61 0.75 -9.42
C ILE A 534 3.13 1.00 -9.11
N LEU A 535 2.21 0.53 -9.97
CA LEU A 535 0.79 0.46 -9.63
C LEU A 535 0.53 -0.86 -8.91
N GLU A 536 0.05 -0.85 -7.68
CA GLU A 536 -0.08 -2.05 -6.86
C GLU A 536 -1.33 -2.02 -5.98
N TYR A 537 -1.92 -3.19 -5.71
CA TYR A 537 -2.99 -3.33 -4.72
C TYR A 537 -2.45 -3.85 -3.37
N ARG A 538 -2.50 -3.00 -2.34
CA ARG A 538 -2.08 -3.37 -0.96
C ARG A 538 -2.89 -2.60 0.06
N PHE A 539 -3.12 -3.21 1.22
CA PHE A 539 -3.91 -2.64 2.33
C PHE A 539 -5.33 -2.21 1.91
N SER A 540 -5.92 -2.96 0.97
CA SER A 540 -7.24 -2.69 0.39
C SER A 540 -7.33 -1.37 -0.39
N LEU A 541 -6.20 -0.88 -0.92
CA LEU A 541 -6.10 0.33 -1.73
C LEU A 541 -5.24 0.07 -2.97
N TRP A 542 -5.52 0.81 -4.04
CA TRP A 542 -4.62 0.95 -5.18
C TRP A 542 -3.59 2.03 -4.88
N ASN A 543 -2.31 1.69 -5.03
CA ASN A 543 -1.18 2.52 -4.65
C ASN A 543 -0.26 2.77 -5.85
N PHE A 544 0.26 3.98 -5.93
CA PHE A 544 1.52 4.28 -6.57
C PHE A 544 2.63 4.09 -5.56
N GLN A 545 3.42 3.03 -5.74
CA GLN A 545 4.59 2.75 -4.93
C GLN A 545 5.85 3.32 -5.58
N PRO A 546 6.68 4.08 -4.86
CA PRO A 546 8.05 4.37 -5.24
C PRO A 546 8.81 3.07 -5.50
N ARG A 547 9.80 3.08 -6.41
CA ARG A 547 10.52 1.85 -6.79
C ARG A 547 11.41 1.29 -5.67
N GLN A 548 11.61 2.04 -4.60
CA GLN A 548 12.31 1.69 -3.36
C GLN A 548 11.73 2.53 -2.23
N GLN A 549 11.91 2.11 -0.98
CA GLN A 549 11.45 2.86 0.18
C GLN A 549 11.97 4.31 0.17
N VAL A 550 11.06 5.27 0.31
CA VAL A 550 11.35 6.69 0.55
C VAL A 550 11.57 6.90 2.04
N THR A 551 12.70 7.53 2.38
CA THR A 551 13.10 7.81 3.77
C THR A 551 13.53 9.26 3.99
N ASP A 552 13.35 10.10 2.97
CA ASP A 552 13.72 11.52 2.92
C ASP A 552 12.53 12.38 2.45
N ASP A 553 12.79 13.58 1.91
CA ASP A 553 11.73 14.47 1.41
C ASP A 553 11.04 13.95 0.13
N GLY A 554 11.48 12.82 -0.43
CA GLY A 554 10.85 12.15 -1.55
C GLY A 554 10.89 12.92 -2.86
N ALA A 555 11.62 14.04 -2.93
CA ALA A 555 11.60 14.96 -4.07
C ALA A 555 12.12 14.34 -5.39
N LYS A 556 12.85 13.21 -5.31
CA LYS A 556 13.25 12.42 -6.48
C LYS A 556 12.10 11.67 -7.12
N VAL A 557 11.11 11.28 -6.32
CA VAL A 557 9.93 10.52 -6.77
C VAL A 557 8.83 11.49 -7.18
N ALA A 558 8.46 12.39 -6.27
CA ALA A 558 7.38 13.36 -6.49
C ALA A 558 7.61 14.66 -5.72
N THR A 559 7.09 15.76 -6.26
CA THR A 559 7.02 17.06 -5.57
C THR A 559 5.60 17.59 -5.54
N PHE A 560 5.29 18.40 -4.53
CA PHE A 560 3.96 18.95 -4.29
C PHE A 560 3.98 20.48 -4.41
N SER A 561 2.92 21.06 -4.98
CA SER A 561 2.78 22.52 -5.06
C SER A 561 2.60 23.13 -3.66
N ASP A 562 3.22 24.29 -3.43
CA ASP A 562 3.09 25.03 -2.18
C ASP A 562 1.81 25.90 -2.17
N LEU A 563 0.88 25.58 -1.26
CA LEU A 563 -0.33 26.38 -1.02
C LEU A 563 -0.19 27.35 0.16
N ARG A 564 0.78 27.15 1.07
CA ARG A 564 0.93 27.97 2.27
C ARG A 564 1.44 29.38 1.96
N THR A 565 2.27 29.55 0.92
CA THR A 565 2.80 30.87 0.55
C THR A 565 1.68 31.86 0.17
N GLY A 566 0.64 31.39 -0.52
CA GLY A 566 -0.54 32.20 -0.87
C GLY A 566 -1.49 32.45 0.30
N ASN A 567 -1.58 31.49 1.23
CA ASN A 567 -2.58 31.48 2.31
C ASN A 567 -2.07 32.04 3.65
N GLN A 568 -1.09 32.94 3.64
CA GLN A 568 -0.59 33.58 4.87
C GLN A 568 -1.60 34.53 5.54
N GLN A 569 -2.63 34.95 4.79
CA GLN A 569 -3.73 35.82 5.17
C GLN A 569 -4.98 35.41 4.39
N PRO A 570 -6.20 35.67 4.90
CA PRO A 570 -7.41 35.47 4.12
C PRO A 570 -7.48 36.40 2.90
N SER A 571 -8.25 36.01 1.89
CA SER A 571 -8.57 36.88 0.75
C SER A 571 -9.35 38.11 1.21
N ALA A 572 -9.25 39.19 0.42
CA ALA A 572 -9.93 40.43 0.74
C ALA A 572 -11.46 40.30 0.51
N VAL A 573 -12.23 40.26 1.59
CA VAL A 573 -13.70 40.17 1.55
C VAL A 573 -14.44 41.51 1.42
N GLY A 574 -13.72 42.62 1.39
CA GLY A 574 -14.26 43.98 1.33
C GLY A 574 -15.00 44.42 2.61
N GLY A 575 -15.72 45.54 2.52
CA GLY A 575 -16.55 46.06 3.61
C GLY A 575 -15.85 47.03 4.56
N ASP A 576 -16.65 47.65 5.44
CA ASP A 576 -16.20 48.51 6.54
C ASP A 576 -15.65 47.70 7.72
N ILE A 577 -16.22 46.52 7.94
CA ILE A 577 -15.82 45.56 8.98
C ILE A 577 -15.91 44.15 8.41
N SER A 578 -15.39 43.17 9.15
CA SER A 578 -15.57 41.75 8.84
C SER A 578 -16.00 40.94 10.07
N LEU A 579 -16.74 39.87 9.80
CA LEU A 579 -17.24 38.87 10.75
C LEU A 579 -16.61 37.53 10.38
N ALA A 580 -16.18 36.73 11.36
CA ALA A 580 -15.65 35.39 11.09
C ALA A 580 -16.12 34.35 12.12
N THR A 581 -16.07 33.08 11.73
CA THR A 581 -16.19 31.92 12.61
C THR A 581 -14.86 31.19 12.69
N PHE A 582 -14.52 30.63 13.85
CA PHE A 582 -13.31 29.81 13.98
C PHE A 582 -13.47 28.80 15.13
N ASN A 583 -13.64 27.53 14.77
CA ASN A 583 -13.42 26.42 15.70
C ASN A 583 -11.92 26.27 15.95
N VAL A 584 -11.50 26.42 17.22
CA VAL A 584 -10.09 26.48 17.59
C VAL A 584 -9.55 25.18 18.22
N GLU A 585 -10.22 24.06 17.97
CA GLU A 585 -9.83 22.69 18.38
C GLU A 585 -9.43 22.59 19.86
N ASN A 586 -10.44 22.59 20.74
CA ASN A 586 -10.30 22.43 22.19
C ASN A 586 -9.29 23.39 22.84
N TYR A 587 -9.57 24.69 22.83
CA TYR A 587 -8.76 25.68 23.57
C TYR A 587 -9.09 25.68 25.08
N PHE A 588 -8.28 24.94 25.85
CA PHE A 588 -8.47 24.68 27.28
C PHE A 588 -7.23 25.07 28.10
N PRO A 589 -7.24 26.21 28.81
CA PRO A 589 -6.19 26.54 29.77
C PRO A 589 -6.18 25.64 31.01
N MET A 590 -7.30 24.98 31.36
CA MET A 590 -7.30 23.89 32.34
C MET A 590 -6.66 22.66 31.73
N THR A 591 -5.34 22.54 31.89
CA THR A 591 -4.59 21.39 31.38
C THR A 591 -5.01 20.10 32.11
N GLY A 592 -4.80 18.95 31.46
CA GLY A 592 -5.09 17.66 32.11
C GLY A 592 -4.31 17.46 33.42
N GLU A 593 -3.05 17.92 33.47
CA GLU A 593 -2.23 17.85 34.68
C GLU A 593 -2.74 18.77 35.79
N ASP A 594 -3.12 20.01 35.47
CA ASP A 594 -3.70 20.94 36.45
C ASP A 594 -5.02 20.42 36.99
N TYR A 595 -5.85 19.82 36.14
CA TYR A 595 -7.11 19.22 36.53
C TYR A 595 -6.93 18.06 37.54
N VAL A 596 -5.95 17.20 37.29
CA VAL A 596 -5.57 16.13 38.23
C VAL A 596 -4.97 16.71 39.51
N ALA A 597 -4.09 17.69 39.41
CA ALA A 597 -3.45 18.33 40.57
C ALA A 597 -4.45 19.06 41.47
N LYS A 598 -5.51 19.64 40.90
CA LYS A 598 -6.64 20.25 41.62
C LYS A 598 -7.60 19.21 42.22
N GLY A 599 -7.40 17.91 41.97
CA GLY A 599 -8.23 16.83 42.51
C GLY A 599 -9.63 16.76 41.89
N LEU A 600 -9.82 17.32 40.70
CA LEU A 600 -11.13 17.40 40.04
C LEU A 600 -11.50 16.10 39.29
N GLY A 601 -10.52 15.25 39.00
CA GLY A 601 -10.75 13.97 38.33
C GLY A 601 -9.45 13.24 37.96
N LYS A 602 -9.53 12.36 36.96
CA LYS A 602 -8.39 11.58 36.43
C LYS A 602 -8.28 11.80 34.93
N CYS A 603 -7.06 11.78 34.41
CA CYS A 603 -6.80 11.90 32.98
C CYS A 603 -5.82 10.83 32.46
N THR A 604 -6.01 10.44 31.21
CA THR A 604 -5.04 9.73 30.37
C THR A 604 -4.52 10.68 29.28
N TYR A 605 -3.34 10.38 28.73
CA TYR A 605 -2.63 11.30 27.85
C TYR A 605 -2.10 10.57 26.62
N TYR A 606 -2.03 11.30 25.51
CA TYR A 606 -1.13 10.94 24.43
C TYR A 606 0.28 11.45 24.75
N THR A 607 1.29 10.65 24.42
CA THR A 607 2.69 10.93 24.77
C THR A 607 3.57 10.99 23.53
N ASP A 608 4.58 11.85 23.58
CA ASP A 608 5.64 11.91 22.56
C ASP A 608 6.57 10.69 22.62
N ARG A 609 7.57 10.65 21.72
CA ARG A 609 8.55 9.54 21.67
C ARG A 609 9.41 9.39 22.93
N GLN A 610 9.51 10.43 23.77
CA GLN A 610 10.25 10.43 25.03
C GLN A 610 9.36 10.12 26.24
N GLY A 611 8.06 9.91 26.03
CA GLY A 611 7.08 9.67 27.10
C GLY A 611 6.58 10.94 27.78
N ASN A 612 6.89 12.13 27.27
CA ASN A 612 6.31 13.37 27.75
C ASN A 612 4.83 13.42 27.32
N ARG A 613 3.95 13.90 28.20
CA ARG A 613 2.53 14.05 27.90
C ARG A 613 2.33 15.27 27.02
N ILE A 614 1.60 15.13 25.92
CA ILE A 614 1.41 16.20 24.92
C ILE A 614 -0.03 16.72 24.94
N ALA A 615 -0.99 15.82 24.75
CA ALA A 615 -2.41 16.14 24.75
C ALA A 615 -3.18 15.18 25.67
N VAL A 616 -4.33 15.65 26.16
CA VAL A 616 -5.31 14.82 26.85
C VAL A 616 -5.89 13.81 25.88
N ASN A 617 -5.93 12.54 26.29
CA ASN A 617 -6.70 11.51 25.59
C ASN A 617 -8.11 11.43 26.18
N THR A 618 -8.23 11.27 27.49
CA THR A 618 -9.53 11.26 28.17
C THR A 618 -9.38 11.78 29.58
N CYS A 619 -10.29 12.66 30.02
CA CYS A 619 -10.42 13.04 31.42
C CYS A 619 -11.83 12.71 31.94
N THR A 620 -11.90 12.17 33.15
CA THR A 620 -13.15 11.83 33.83
C THR A 620 -13.18 12.49 35.21
N GLY A 621 -14.25 13.23 35.49
CA GLY A 621 -14.47 13.90 36.76
C GLY A 621 -14.82 12.95 37.89
N THR A 622 -14.72 13.46 39.12
CA THR A 622 -15.11 12.70 40.33
C THR A 622 -16.59 12.31 40.36
N ASP A 623 -17.42 13.00 39.58
CA ASP A 623 -18.85 12.75 39.39
C ASP A 623 -19.15 11.84 38.17
N GLY A 624 -18.11 11.36 37.48
CA GLY A 624 -18.23 10.59 36.23
C GLY A 624 -18.43 11.46 34.98
N GLY A 625 -18.45 12.78 35.10
CA GLY A 625 -18.57 13.71 33.97
C GLY A 625 -17.30 13.81 33.13
N SER A 626 -17.40 14.48 31.98
CA SER A 626 -16.23 14.80 31.15
C SER A 626 -15.34 15.85 31.82
N GLY A 627 -14.01 15.67 31.71
CA GLY A 627 -13.01 16.66 32.15
C GLY A 627 -12.54 17.60 31.04
N PRO A 628 -11.42 18.32 31.22
CA PRO A 628 -10.85 19.18 30.19
C PRO A 628 -10.37 18.37 28.98
N ARG A 629 -10.20 19.07 27.87
CA ARG A 629 -9.70 18.56 26.58
C ARG A 629 -8.45 19.36 26.17
N GLY A 630 -7.83 19.03 25.04
CA GLY A 630 -6.68 19.77 24.54
C GLY A 630 -5.37 19.41 25.24
N ALA A 631 -4.59 20.41 25.66
CA ALA A 631 -3.22 20.21 26.13
C ALA A 631 -3.08 19.40 27.43
N ALA A 632 -2.06 18.54 27.49
CA ALA A 632 -1.76 17.77 28.70
C ALA A 632 -1.21 18.67 29.84
N ASP A 633 -0.36 19.64 29.48
CA ASP A 633 0.35 20.53 30.40
C ASP A 633 0.44 21.96 29.84
N GLN A 634 1.00 22.88 30.65
CA GLN A 634 1.09 24.29 30.30
C GLN A 634 2.02 24.57 29.10
N ALA A 635 3.05 23.75 28.90
CA ALA A 635 3.98 23.92 27.79
C ALA A 635 3.28 23.60 26.46
N ASN A 636 2.46 22.55 26.41
CA ASN A 636 1.68 22.19 25.26
C ASN A 636 0.51 23.15 25.03
N PHE A 637 -0.11 23.68 26.08
CA PHE A 637 -1.09 24.76 25.95
C PHE A 637 -0.46 26.00 25.31
N ALA A 638 0.77 26.38 25.69
CA ALA A 638 1.49 27.47 25.06
C ALA A 638 1.77 27.22 23.56
N ARG A 639 2.07 25.98 23.17
CA ARG A 639 2.21 25.59 21.75
C ARG A 639 0.90 25.75 20.99
N GLN A 640 -0.19 25.18 21.50
CA GLN A 640 -1.53 25.33 20.91
C GLN A 640 -1.90 26.81 20.76
N GLN A 641 -1.76 27.59 21.85
CA GLN A 641 -2.09 29.00 21.88
C GLN A 641 -1.29 29.83 20.87
N SER A 642 -0.01 29.50 20.62
CA SER A 642 0.83 30.28 19.70
C SER A 642 0.27 30.34 18.28
N LYS A 643 -0.21 29.20 17.74
CA LYS A 643 -0.82 29.14 16.41
C LYS A 643 -2.18 29.80 16.37
N ILE A 644 -3.05 29.54 17.37
CA ILE A 644 -4.39 30.15 17.46
C ILE A 644 -4.30 31.67 17.53
N VAL A 645 -3.42 32.21 18.38
CA VAL A 645 -3.20 33.66 18.51
C VAL A 645 -2.69 34.27 17.21
N THR A 646 -1.77 33.58 16.52
CA THR A 646 -1.26 34.00 15.21
C THR A 646 -2.38 34.01 14.17
N GLY A 647 -3.17 32.94 14.09
CA GLY A 647 -4.34 32.82 13.21
C GLY A 647 -5.34 33.95 13.43
N ILE A 648 -5.84 34.15 14.65
CA ILE A 648 -6.83 35.19 14.94
C ILE A 648 -6.31 36.61 14.66
N ASN A 649 -5.05 36.90 14.99
CA ASN A 649 -4.49 38.24 14.73
C ASN A 649 -4.29 38.51 13.22
N ARG A 650 -3.93 37.48 12.44
CA ARG A 650 -3.79 37.58 10.97
C ARG A 650 -5.15 37.59 10.26
N LEU A 651 -6.15 36.86 10.75
CA LEU A 651 -7.51 36.80 10.20
C LEU A 651 -8.12 38.20 9.94
N GLY A 652 -7.73 39.21 10.72
CA GLY A 652 -8.10 40.59 10.43
C GLY A 652 -9.55 40.95 10.78
N ALA A 653 -10.37 39.96 11.11
CA ALA A 653 -11.78 40.11 11.49
C ALA A 653 -12.04 41.16 12.58
N SER A 654 -13.20 41.83 12.50
CA SER A 654 -13.68 42.77 13.54
C SER A 654 -14.45 42.06 14.65
N VAL A 655 -15.16 40.98 14.31
CA VAL A 655 -15.87 40.08 15.23
C VAL A 655 -15.52 38.65 14.85
N VAL A 656 -15.20 37.81 15.83
CA VAL A 656 -14.92 36.39 15.63
C VAL A 656 -15.80 35.60 16.60
N SER A 657 -16.64 34.69 16.08
CA SER A 657 -17.18 33.60 16.89
C SER A 657 -16.12 32.53 17.06
N LEU A 658 -16.06 31.99 18.28
CA LEU A 658 -15.14 30.94 18.64
C LEU A 658 -15.94 29.74 19.10
N GLU A 659 -15.63 28.60 18.50
CA GLU A 659 -16.12 27.29 18.93
C GLU A 659 -15.00 26.56 19.70
N GLU A 660 -15.37 25.57 20.51
CA GLU A 660 -14.40 24.80 21.31
C GLU A 660 -13.57 25.57 22.36
N ILE A 661 -14.17 26.63 22.93
CA ILE A 661 -13.61 27.32 24.09
C ILE A 661 -13.99 26.57 25.37
N GLU A 662 -13.06 26.43 26.29
CA GLU A 662 -13.33 25.90 27.63
C GLU A 662 -14.46 26.66 28.36
N ASN A 663 -15.41 25.91 28.91
CA ASN A 663 -16.42 26.42 29.83
C ASN A 663 -15.88 26.36 31.28
N SER A 664 -15.03 27.32 31.66
CA SER A 664 -14.23 27.27 32.90
C SER A 664 -15.01 27.10 34.20
N VAL A 665 -16.32 27.40 34.22
CA VAL A 665 -17.20 27.14 35.38
C VAL A 665 -17.34 25.64 35.70
N LYS A 666 -17.13 24.76 34.73
CA LYS A 666 -17.04 23.30 34.95
C LYS A 666 -15.84 22.89 35.80
N PHE A 667 -14.85 23.78 35.94
CA PHE A 667 -13.61 23.54 36.67
C PHE A 667 -13.44 24.46 37.88
N GLY A 668 -14.54 25.09 38.33
CA GLY A 668 -14.57 25.92 39.54
C GLY A 668 -14.07 27.35 39.34
N GLU A 669 -13.85 27.78 38.11
CA GLU A 669 -13.38 29.14 37.78
C GLU A 669 -14.53 30.01 37.22
N PRO A 670 -14.41 31.35 37.19
CA PRO A 670 -15.36 32.20 36.48
C PRO A 670 -15.54 31.76 35.02
N ARG A 671 -16.77 31.80 34.50
CA ARG A 671 -17.12 31.22 33.18
C ARG A 671 -16.30 31.74 31.99
N ASP A 672 -15.86 33.01 32.05
CA ASP A 672 -15.08 33.66 30.99
C ASP A 672 -13.56 33.57 31.19
N THR A 673 -13.06 32.78 32.15
CA THR A 673 -11.61 32.73 32.47
C THR A 673 -10.76 32.36 31.26
N ALA A 674 -11.13 31.30 30.53
CA ALA A 674 -10.40 30.91 29.32
C ALA A 674 -10.45 31.96 28.21
N LEU A 675 -11.62 32.57 28.00
CA LEU A 675 -11.82 33.59 26.97
C LEU A 675 -11.03 34.88 27.27
N ALA A 676 -11.01 35.30 28.54
CA ALA A 676 -10.22 36.43 28.99
C ALA A 676 -8.71 36.17 28.81
N GLY A 677 -8.24 34.96 29.14
CA GLY A 677 -6.86 34.54 28.90
C GLY A 677 -6.46 34.58 27.42
N LEU A 678 -7.35 34.12 26.52
CA LEU A 678 -7.12 34.23 25.08
C LEU A 678 -7.02 35.69 24.63
N VAL A 679 -7.92 36.56 25.08
CA VAL A 679 -7.88 38.00 24.75
C VAL A 679 -6.61 38.67 25.27
N ASP A 680 -6.14 38.31 26.46
CA ASP A 680 -4.87 38.81 26.99
C ASP A 680 -3.69 38.35 26.12
N ALA A 681 -3.68 37.09 25.67
CA ALA A 681 -2.66 36.56 24.77
C ALA A 681 -2.67 37.25 23.39
N LEU A 682 -3.85 37.48 22.82
CA LEU A 682 -4.04 38.20 21.56
C LEU A 682 -3.49 39.63 21.65
N ASN A 683 -3.83 40.34 22.73
CA ASN A 683 -3.37 41.71 22.99
C ASN A 683 -1.87 41.79 23.27
N ALA A 684 -1.32 40.80 23.98
CA ALA A 684 0.12 40.69 24.19
C ALA A 684 0.87 40.52 22.87
N ALA A 685 0.40 39.62 21.99
CA ALA A 685 0.97 39.42 20.66
C ALA A 685 0.81 40.64 19.74
N ALA A 686 -0.30 41.39 19.86
CA ALA A 686 -0.54 42.62 19.11
C ALA A 686 0.26 43.83 19.66
N GLY A 687 0.90 43.72 20.84
CA GLY A 687 1.61 44.80 21.52
C GLY A 687 0.72 45.96 22.01
N SER A 688 -0.61 45.81 21.94
CA SER A 688 -1.58 46.83 22.33
C SER A 688 -2.96 46.20 22.62
N LYS A 689 -3.86 46.96 23.25
CA LYS A 689 -5.24 46.51 23.52
C LYS A 689 -6.11 46.65 22.27
N VAL A 690 -6.06 45.63 21.40
CA VAL A 690 -6.82 45.52 20.16
C VAL A 690 -8.15 44.78 20.37
N TRP A 691 -8.14 43.76 21.21
CA TRP A 691 -9.24 42.81 21.38
C TRP A 691 -9.94 42.97 22.72
N ALA A 692 -11.25 42.73 22.71
CA ALA A 692 -12.11 42.48 23.86
C ALA A 692 -12.99 41.25 23.58
N TYR A 693 -13.72 40.78 24.60
CA TYR A 693 -14.69 39.70 24.46
C TYR A 693 -16.09 40.12 24.89
N ALA A 694 -17.12 39.46 24.33
CA ALA A 694 -18.49 39.63 24.79
C ALA A 694 -18.69 38.85 26.11
N PRO A 695 -19.03 39.50 27.23
CA PRO A 695 -19.21 38.82 28.52
C PRO A 695 -20.30 37.75 28.45
N SER A 696 -20.10 36.64 29.16
CA SER A 696 -21.15 35.62 29.36
C SER A 696 -22.39 36.22 30.05
N PRO A 697 -23.59 35.66 29.80
CA PRO A 697 -24.76 35.98 30.61
C PRO A 697 -24.53 35.62 32.09
N SER A 698 -25.25 36.28 32.98
CA SER A 698 -25.24 35.91 34.40
C SER A 698 -25.75 34.48 34.59
N ALA A 699 -25.33 33.82 35.67
CA ALA A 699 -25.60 32.40 35.90
C ALA A 699 -27.11 32.04 35.94
N ASP A 700 -27.97 32.97 36.36
CA ASP A 700 -29.44 32.81 36.35
C ASP A 700 -30.06 32.83 34.94
N LYS A 701 -29.28 33.22 33.92
CA LYS A 701 -29.65 33.25 32.51
C LYS A 701 -29.01 32.13 31.69
N LEU A 702 -28.41 31.15 32.35
CA LEU A 702 -27.79 29.98 31.73
C LEU A 702 -28.56 28.70 32.12
N PRO A 703 -28.43 27.62 31.34
CA PRO A 703 -28.89 26.31 31.80
C PRO A 703 -28.20 25.93 33.13
N PRO A 704 -28.81 25.08 33.96
CA PRO A 704 -28.15 24.50 35.13
C PRO A 704 -26.77 23.95 34.76
N LEU A 705 -25.80 24.08 35.67
CA LEU A 705 -24.41 23.65 35.39
C LEU A 705 -24.30 22.18 34.95
N SER A 706 -25.20 21.31 35.43
CA SER A 706 -25.26 19.89 35.02
C SER A 706 -25.69 19.68 33.57
N GLN A 707 -26.33 20.66 32.93
CA GLN A 707 -26.78 20.63 31.53
C GLN A 707 -25.81 21.35 30.58
N GLN A 708 -24.82 22.07 31.12
CA GLN A 708 -23.80 22.72 30.29
C GLN A 708 -22.73 21.68 29.90
N ASP A 709 -22.12 21.85 28.72
CA ASP A 709 -20.94 21.09 28.29
C ASP A 709 -19.66 21.69 28.95
N VAL A 710 -18.54 20.97 28.90
CA VAL A 710 -17.20 21.50 29.21
C VAL A 710 -16.68 22.44 28.11
N ILE A 711 -17.32 22.44 26.96
CA ILE A 711 -17.11 23.36 25.85
C ILE A 711 -18.21 24.43 25.82
N ARG A 712 -17.87 25.64 25.39
CA ARG A 712 -18.80 26.73 25.04
C ARG A 712 -18.41 27.39 23.73
N THR A 713 -19.38 28.05 23.08
CA THR A 713 -19.10 29.07 22.07
C THR A 713 -18.82 30.42 22.72
N ALA A 714 -18.12 31.33 22.04
CA ALA A 714 -17.77 32.66 22.55
C ALA A 714 -17.64 33.70 21.43
N PHE A 715 -17.54 34.99 21.79
CA PHE A 715 -17.23 36.07 20.85
C PHE A 715 -16.06 36.91 21.34
N ILE A 716 -15.12 37.19 20.45
CA ILE A 716 -14.13 38.26 20.58
C ILE A 716 -14.36 39.31 19.50
N TYR A 717 -13.98 40.56 19.79
CA TYR A 717 -14.18 41.67 18.86
C TYR A 717 -13.12 42.76 19.05
N LYS A 718 -12.99 43.61 18.03
CA LYS A 718 -12.15 44.81 18.05
C LYS A 718 -12.99 46.03 18.48
N PRO A 719 -12.81 46.59 19.69
CA PRO A 719 -13.60 47.72 20.18
C PRO A 719 -13.43 49.01 19.35
N ALA A 720 -12.37 49.11 18.55
CA ALA A 720 -12.16 50.21 17.62
C ALA A 720 -13.13 50.16 16.43
N ASN A 721 -13.65 48.98 16.09
CA ASN A 721 -14.47 48.76 14.89
C ASN A 721 -15.95 48.63 15.25
N VAL A 722 -16.27 47.88 16.32
CA VAL A 722 -17.64 47.60 16.74
C VAL A 722 -17.88 47.81 18.23
N THR A 723 -19.14 48.04 18.61
CA THR A 723 -19.64 48.14 19.99
C THR A 723 -20.72 47.08 20.21
N LEU A 724 -20.75 46.49 21.41
CA LEU A 724 -21.81 45.57 21.82
C LEU A 724 -23.14 46.29 22.02
N VAL A 725 -24.25 45.66 21.64
CA VAL A 725 -25.61 46.15 21.85
C VAL A 725 -26.37 45.10 22.67
N GLY A 726 -26.82 45.49 23.86
CA GLY A 726 -27.43 44.58 24.82
C GLY A 726 -26.46 43.55 25.43
N PRO A 727 -26.89 42.81 26.47
CA PRO A 727 -26.17 41.66 26.98
C PRO A 727 -26.21 40.49 25.99
N SER A 728 -25.22 39.60 26.05
CA SER A 728 -25.30 38.32 25.35
C SER A 728 -26.41 37.44 25.94
N THR A 729 -26.93 36.51 25.15
CA THR A 729 -27.94 35.53 25.59
C THR A 729 -27.58 34.14 25.11
N VAL A 730 -27.94 33.12 25.88
CA VAL A 730 -27.73 31.71 25.52
C VAL A 730 -29.08 31.04 25.35
N LEU A 731 -29.16 30.10 24.40
CA LEU A 731 -30.32 29.24 24.25
C LEU A 731 -30.50 28.39 25.52
N THR A 732 -31.53 28.69 26.31
CA THR A 732 -31.84 27.93 27.54
C THR A 732 -33.06 27.01 27.38
N GLY A 733 -33.95 27.32 26.43
CA GLY A 733 -34.97 26.38 25.96
C GLY A 733 -34.29 25.12 25.39
N ASP A 734 -34.97 23.99 25.29
CA ASP A 734 -34.46 22.81 24.56
C ASP A 734 -33.12 22.22 25.04
N SER A 735 -32.69 22.53 26.26
CA SER A 735 -31.42 22.05 26.86
C SER A 735 -31.59 20.99 27.96
N GLY A 736 -32.83 20.71 28.37
CA GLY A 736 -33.13 19.71 29.39
C GLY A 736 -32.96 18.26 28.90
N PRO A 737 -32.91 17.25 29.78
CA PRO A 737 -32.76 15.85 29.37
C PRO A 737 -33.78 15.43 28.30
N GLY A 738 -33.31 14.78 27.22
CA GLY A 738 -34.17 14.37 26.10
C GLY A 738 -34.43 15.45 25.05
N GLN A 739 -33.93 16.68 25.26
CA GLN A 739 -34.10 17.81 24.34
C GLN A 739 -32.90 17.97 23.39
N PRO A 740 -33.06 18.68 22.26
CA PRO A 740 -32.04 18.76 21.21
C PRO A 740 -30.66 19.20 21.69
N PHE A 741 -30.56 20.12 22.66
CA PHE A 741 -29.28 20.61 23.22
C PHE A 741 -28.88 19.93 24.54
N SER A 742 -29.48 18.78 24.88
CA SER A 742 -29.09 18.01 26.07
C SER A 742 -27.75 17.29 25.94
N ILE A 743 -27.26 17.13 24.71
CA ILE A 743 -26.01 16.45 24.35
C ILE A 743 -25.11 17.32 23.44
N ALA A 744 -25.33 18.64 23.43
CA ALA A 744 -24.59 19.58 22.59
C ALA A 744 -24.40 20.93 23.28
N ARG A 745 -23.60 21.80 22.68
CA ARG A 745 -23.29 23.13 23.20
C ARG A 745 -24.44 24.07 22.89
N GLN A 746 -24.87 24.87 23.87
CA GLN A 746 -25.96 25.82 23.65
C GLN A 746 -25.49 27.03 22.81
N PRO A 747 -26.26 27.45 21.79
CA PRO A 747 -25.98 28.65 21.00
C PRO A 747 -25.89 29.93 21.85
N LEU A 748 -24.98 30.83 21.48
CA LEU A 748 -24.75 32.14 22.11
C LEU A 748 -25.06 33.25 21.11
N SER A 749 -25.87 34.22 21.50
CA SER A 749 -26.13 35.41 20.69
C SER A 749 -25.53 36.69 21.29
N GLN A 750 -25.11 37.61 20.43
CA GLN A 750 -24.67 38.95 20.81
C GLN A 750 -25.02 39.95 19.71
N GLY A 751 -25.56 41.11 20.09
CA GLY A 751 -25.76 42.25 19.20
C GLY A 751 -24.50 43.08 19.01
N PHE A 752 -24.23 43.50 17.78
CA PHE A 752 -23.10 44.37 17.43
C PHE A 752 -23.55 45.54 16.56
N LYS A 753 -22.83 46.65 16.64
CA LYS A 753 -22.97 47.80 15.73
C LYS A 753 -21.61 48.43 15.43
N LYS A 754 -21.52 49.21 14.35
CA LYS A 754 -20.33 50.04 14.07
C LYS A 754 -20.11 51.03 15.23
N VAL A 755 -18.85 51.29 15.58
CA VAL A 755 -18.53 52.36 16.54
C VAL A 755 -19.12 53.70 16.04
N GLY A 756 -19.81 54.41 16.93
CA GLY A 756 -20.46 55.69 16.62
C GLY A 756 -21.86 55.59 15.97
N ALA A 757 -22.34 54.39 15.65
CA ALA A 757 -23.70 54.17 15.14
C ALA A 757 -24.74 54.08 16.27
N THR A 758 -26.02 54.18 15.91
CA THR A 758 -27.13 53.99 16.84
C THR A 758 -27.42 52.50 17.07
N ASP A 759 -28.11 52.16 18.16
CA ASP A 759 -28.51 50.76 18.41
C ASP A 759 -29.53 50.23 17.38
N LYS A 760 -30.20 51.12 16.63
CA LYS A 760 -31.09 50.74 15.51
C LYS A 760 -30.34 50.16 14.31
N ASP A 761 -29.04 50.44 14.22
CA ASP A 761 -28.17 49.92 13.17
C ASP A 761 -27.54 48.57 13.56
N ALA A 762 -27.94 48.00 14.72
CA ALA A 762 -27.39 46.75 15.20
C ALA A 762 -27.74 45.57 14.29
N PHE A 763 -26.86 44.57 14.28
CA PHE A 763 -27.11 43.25 13.74
C PHE A 763 -26.86 42.20 14.82
N LEU A 764 -27.60 41.10 14.76
CA LEU A 764 -27.46 39.97 15.66
C LEU A 764 -26.49 38.95 15.07
N VAL A 765 -25.61 38.42 15.92
CA VAL A 765 -24.75 37.29 15.59
C VAL A 765 -25.05 36.15 16.56
N VAL A 766 -25.26 34.95 16.03
CA VAL A 766 -25.47 33.71 16.81
C VAL A 766 -24.37 32.70 16.50
N ALA A 767 -23.55 32.38 17.50
CA ALA A 767 -22.53 31.35 17.46
C ALA A 767 -23.11 30.00 17.88
N ASN A 768 -22.85 28.94 17.13
CA ASN A 768 -23.36 27.60 17.41
C ASN A 768 -22.27 26.53 17.25
N HIS A 769 -22.50 25.37 17.88
CA HIS A 769 -21.66 24.18 17.72
C HIS A 769 -22.58 22.98 17.93
N LEU A 770 -23.14 22.46 16.82
CA LEU A 770 -24.16 21.41 16.87
C LEU A 770 -23.58 20.05 17.30
N LYS A 771 -24.45 19.06 17.52
CA LYS A 771 -24.01 17.72 17.92
C LYS A 771 -23.10 17.12 16.85
N SER A 772 -21.92 16.67 17.27
CA SER A 772 -20.95 16.01 16.39
C SER A 772 -21.50 14.75 15.71
N LYS A 773 -20.93 14.42 14.54
CA LYS A 773 -21.35 13.30 13.68
C LYS A 773 -20.97 11.91 14.20
N GLY A 774 -20.12 11.82 15.23
CA GLY A 774 -19.66 10.55 15.79
C GLY A 774 -20.76 9.76 16.49
N ALA A 775 -20.77 8.45 16.29
CA ALA A 775 -21.76 7.52 16.85
C ALA A 775 -21.81 7.54 18.39
N GLY A 776 -23.00 7.28 18.93
CA GLY A 776 -23.26 7.24 20.36
C GLY A 776 -24.69 6.77 20.64
N THR A 777 -25.15 6.93 21.89
CA THR A 777 -26.52 6.58 22.25
C THR A 777 -27.51 7.50 21.53
N PRO A 778 -28.38 6.99 20.64
CA PRO A 778 -29.39 7.79 19.94
C PRO A 778 -30.27 8.59 20.91
N LEU A 779 -30.57 9.84 20.57
CA LEU A 779 -31.52 10.68 21.31
C LEU A 779 -32.91 10.62 20.68
N TYR A 780 -32.98 10.51 19.35
CA TYR A 780 -34.20 10.41 18.56
C TYR A 780 -34.11 9.27 17.52
N ASP A 781 -35.28 8.82 17.07
CA ASP A 781 -35.36 7.97 15.87
C ASP A 781 -34.74 8.72 14.68
N GLY A 782 -33.81 8.05 13.98
CA GLY A 782 -33.02 8.64 12.89
C GLY A 782 -31.65 9.18 13.29
N ASP A 783 -31.21 8.99 14.54
CA ASP A 783 -29.82 9.32 14.94
C ASP A 783 -28.81 8.19 14.64
N ALA A 784 -29.28 7.01 14.23
CA ALA A 784 -28.39 5.96 13.75
C ALA A 784 -27.78 6.39 12.40
N GLU A 785 -26.47 6.16 12.27
CA GLU A 785 -25.71 6.44 11.05
C GLU A 785 -26.14 5.48 9.92
N ASP A 786 -26.38 6.01 8.72
CA ASP A 786 -26.68 5.22 7.52
C ASP A 786 -25.41 5.10 6.65
N THR A 787 -24.66 4.03 6.87
CA THR A 787 -23.43 3.73 6.12
C THR A 787 -23.68 2.86 4.88
N SER A 788 -24.93 2.78 4.38
CA SER A 788 -25.25 1.91 3.23
C SER A 788 -24.62 2.39 1.92
N SER A 789 -24.27 3.68 1.83
CA SER A 789 -23.49 4.27 0.75
C SER A 789 -22.94 5.63 1.19
N PRO A 790 -21.76 6.05 0.69
CA PRO A 790 -21.26 7.41 0.90
C PRO A 790 -22.26 8.50 0.47
N ALA A 791 -23.16 8.21 -0.47
CA ALA A 791 -24.14 9.17 -0.97
C ALA A 791 -25.31 9.46 -0.01
N VAL A 792 -25.55 8.60 1.00
CA VAL A 792 -26.61 8.80 2.01
C VAL A 792 -26.06 9.10 3.40
N ASP A 793 -24.76 8.92 3.59
CA ASP A 793 -24.10 9.03 4.88
C ASP A 793 -24.03 10.50 5.32
N GLN A 794 -24.84 10.84 6.32
CA GLN A 794 -24.83 12.14 6.98
C GLN A 794 -24.15 12.07 8.36
N GLY A 795 -23.57 10.94 8.75
CA GLY A 795 -23.11 10.65 10.10
C GLY A 795 -24.24 10.42 11.11
N ALA A 796 -23.88 10.00 12.32
CA ALA A 796 -24.83 9.82 13.42
C ALA A 796 -25.46 11.16 13.86
N PHE A 797 -26.54 11.07 14.63
CA PHE A 797 -27.25 12.21 15.22
C PHE A 797 -27.85 13.21 14.21
N ASN A 798 -28.12 12.80 12.97
CA ASN A 798 -28.72 13.67 11.97
C ASN A 798 -30.10 14.20 12.42
N ALA A 799 -30.97 13.32 12.94
CA ALA A 799 -32.29 13.73 13.45
C ALA A 799 -32.21 14.71 14.64
N THR A 800 -31.18 14.59 15.48
CA THR A 800 -30.85 15.56 16.52
C THR A 800 -30.41 16.89 15.92
N ARG A 801 -29.46 16.90 14.98
CA ARG A 801 -28.98 18.13 14.32
C ARG A 801 -30.10 18.88 13.60
N VAL A 802 -31.04 18.19 12.95
CA VAL A 802 -32.24 18.81 12.34
C VAL A 802 -33.06 19.59 13.38
N ARG A 803 -33.29 19.02 14.56
CA ARG A 803 -34.02 19.70 15.65
C ARG A 803 -33.22 20.85 16.26
N GLN A 804 -31.90 20.70 16.33
CA GLN A 804 -31.01 21.77 16.77
C GLN A 804 -31.05 22.96 15.81
N ALA A 805 -31.04 22.72 14.50
CA ALA A 805 -31.18 23.77 13.48
C ALA A 805 -32.51 24.54 13.63
N GLN A 806 -33.63 23.83 13.86
CA GLN A 806 -34.93 24.44 14.15
C GLN A 806 -34.88 25.33 15.40
N ALA A 807 -34.29 24.83 16.49
CA ALA A 807 -34.17 25.55 17.75
C ALA A 807 -33.23 26.78 17.63
N VAL A 808 -32.14 26.68 16.85
CA VAL A 808 -31.24 27.82 16.54
C VAL A 808 -31.99 28.92 15.81
N SER A 809 -32.75 28.58 14.76
CA SER A 809 -33.52 29.55 13.97
C SER A 809 -34.58 30.28 14.81
N ALA A 810 -35.31 29.53 15.65
CA ALA A 810 -36.29 30.10 16.58
C ALA A 810 -35.64 31.01 17.63
N PHE A 811 -34.52 30.58 18.23
CA PHE A 811 -33.76 31.36 19.19
C PHE A 811 -33.22 32.65 18.58
N ALA A 812 -32.65 32.58 17.38
CA ALA A 812 -32.11 33.74 16.67
C ALA A 812 -33.20 34.77 16.36
N SER A 813 -34.37 34.31 15.92
CA SER A 813 -35.52 35.17 15.64
C SER A 813 -36.00 35.92 16.89
N GLN A 814 -36.08 35.22 18.04
CA GLN A 814 -36.46 35.84 19.30
C GLN A 814 -35.40 36.83 19.80
N ALA A 815 -34.12 36.46 19.76
CA ALA A 815 -33.03 37.34 20.19
C ALA A 815 -32.93 38.60 19.32
N ALA A 816 -33.20 38.49 18.02
CA ALA A 816 -33.21 39.62 17.10
C ALA A 816 -34.38 40.57 17.39
N ALA A 817 -35.57 40.02 17.66
CA ALA A 817 -36.74 40.80 18.08
C ALA A 817 -36.49 41.56 19.40
N ASP A 818 -35.86 40.91 20.39
CA ASP A 818 -35.52 41.53 21.66
C ASP A 818 -34.46 42.64 21.50
N LEU A 819 -33.54 42.47 20.54
CA LEU A 819 -32.53 43.48 20.18
C LEU A 819 -33.11 44.62 19.31
N GLY A 820 -34.28 44.43 18.70
CA GLY A 820 -34.92 45.39 17.80
C GLY A 820 -34.28 45.44 16.40
N THR A 821 -33.77 44.31 15.90
CA THR A 821 -33.19 44.19 14.55
C THR A 821 -33.80 43.02 13.78
N ASP A 822 -33.75 43.08 12.46
CA ASP A 822 -34.09 42.00 11.53
C ASP A 822 -32.86 41.40 10.83
N ARG A 823 -31.65 41.89 11.14
CA ARG A 823 -30.38 41.44 10.54
C ARG A 823 -29.77 40.34 11.39
N ILE A 824 -29.81 39.10 10.90
CA ILE A 824 -29.37 37.92 11.65
C ILE A 824 -28.27 37.19 10.86
N PHE A 825 -27.14 36.98 11.53
CA PHE A 825 -26.11 36.02 11.13
C PHE A 825 -26.12 34.81 12.06
N LEU A 826 -26.12 33.61 11.49
CA LEU A 826 -25.83 32.36 12.20
C LEU A 826 -24.46 31.88 11.74
N LEU A 827 -23.54 31.59 12.64
CA LEU A 827 -22.25 31.02 12.28
C LEU A 827 -21.73 30.07 13.34
N GLY A 828 -20.77 29.25 12.95
CA GLY A 828 -20.17 28.23 13.78
C GLY A 828 -20.06 26.90 13.06
N ASP A 829 -19.68 25.89 13.82
CA ASP A 829 -19.63 24.50 13.39
C ASP A 829 -21.03 23.87 13.48
N PHE A 830 -21.69 23.73 12.33
CA PHE A 830 -23.00 23.09 12.25
C PHE A 830 -22.92 21.57 12.29
N ASN A 831 -21.71 21.00 12.26
CA ASN A 831 -21.46 19.56 12.16
C ASN A 831 -22.29 18.91 11.05
N ALA A 832 -22.56 19.63 9.97
CA ALA A 832 -23.34 19.15 8.85
C ALA A 832 -22.85 19.75 7.55
N TYR A 833 -22.76 18.91 6.51
CA TYR A 833 -22.34 19.37 5.19
C TYR A 833 -23.41 20.21 4.51
N THR A 834 -23.00 21.00 3.51
CA THR A 834 -23.80 22.07 2.90
C THR A 834 -25.21 21.64 2.48
N HIS A 835 -25.40 20.39 2.05
CA HIS A 835 -26.69 19.86 1.58
C HIS A 835 -27.38 18.88 2.53
N GLU A 836 -26.87 18.70 3.75
CA GLU A 836 -27.47 17.83 4.77
C GLU A 836 -28.77 18.42 5.34
N ASP A 837 -29.61 17.52 5.87
CA ASP A 837 -30.94 17.85 6.40
C ASP A 837 -30.97 19.04 7.38
N PRO A 838 -30.07 19.17 8.38
CA PRO A 838 -30.05 20.35 9.26
C PRO A 838 -29.81 21.67 8.51
N MET A 839 -29.00 21.68 7.45
CA MET A 839 -28.77 22.90 6.66
C MET A 839 -30.00 23.25 5.84
N GLN A 840 -30.71 22.25 5.31
CA GLN A 840 -31.96 22.48 4.56
C GLN A 840 -33.06 23.14 5.41
N VAL A 841 -33.09 22.87 6.72
CA VAL A 841 -33.98 23.59 7.65
C VAL A 841 -33.69 25.09 7.61
N LEU A 842 -32.43 25.48 7.74
CA LEU A 842 -32.02 26.88 7.82
C LEU A 842 -32.23 27.60 6.48
N TYR A 843 -31.99 26.92 5.36
CA TYR A 843 -32.28 27.50 4.03
C TYR A 843 -33.77 27.70 3.81
N THR A 844 -34.61 26.77 4.28
CA THR A 844 -36.08 26.90 4.24
C THR A 844 -36.56 28.11 5.05
N ASP A 845 -35.89 28.41 6.16
CA ASP A 845 -36.14 29.59 7.00
C ASP A 845 -35.57 30.90 6.40
N GLY A 846 -35.00 30.85 5.19
CA GLY A 846 -34.58 32.02 4.42
C GLY A 846 -33.12 32.44 4.63
N TYR A 847 -32.31 31.63 5.30
CA TYR A 847 -30.88 31.87 5.42
C TYR A 847 -30.14 31.46 4.15
N THR A 848 -29.07 32.19 3.80
CA THR A 848 -28.13 31.81 2.73
C THR A 848 -26.76 31.52 3.35
N ASP A 849 -26.14 30.40 3.00
CA ASP A 849 -24.72 30.16 3.30
C ASP A 849 -23.79 31.02 2.45
N LEU A 850 -22.97 31.82 3.10
CA LEU A 850 -22.11 32.80 2.44
C LEU A 850 -20.84 32.17 1.89
N GLY A 851 -20.24 31.19 2.58
CA GLY A 851 -19.01 30.54 2.11
C GLY A 851 -19.22 29.90 0.74
N SER A 852 -20.13 28.92 0.67
CA SER A 852 -20.47 28.22 -0.57
C SER A 852 -21.09 29.12 -1.66
N THR A 853 -21.73 30.24 -1.30
CA THR A 853 -22.27 31.19 -2.29
C THR A 853 -21.17 32.00 -2.98
N PHE A 854 -20.13 32.41 -2.25
CA PHE A 854 -19.06 33.24 -2.80
C PHE A 854 -17.95 32.40 -3.43
N ASP A 855 -17.59 31.28 -2.81
CA ASP A 855 -16.64 30.32 -3.37
C ASP A 855 -17.01 28.86 -3.02
N PRO A 856 -17.72 28.14 -3.92
CA PRO A 856 -18.09 26.73 -3.70
C PRO A 856 -16.91 25.75 -3.89
N SER A 857 -15.72 26.24 -4.27
CA SER A 857 -14.53 25.41 -4.45
C SER A 857 -13.71 25.25 -3.15
N GLU A 858 -13.91 26.15 -2.19
CA GLU A 858 -13.27 26.07 -0.88
C GLU A 858 -14.13 25.28 0.12
N SER A 859 -13.50 24.72 1.14
CA SER A 859 -14.13 23.83 2.12
C SER A 859 -13.50 24.02 3.48
N THR A 860 -14.29 23.92 4.55
CA THR A 860 -13.84 24.19 5.92
C THR A 860 -13.33 22.98 6.68
N TYR A 861 -13.51 21.78 6.12
CA TYR A 861 -13.21 20.52 6.79
C TYR A 861 -12.76 19.43 5.81
N SER A 862 -11.93 18.50 6.28
CA SER A 862 -11.50 17.32 5.53
C SER A 862 -11.58 16.08 6.42
N PHE A 863 -12.22 15.02 5.92
CA PHE A 863 -12.35 13.77 6.65
C PHE A 863 -12.42 12.59 5.69
N ASN A 864 -11.68 11.52 6.01
CA ASN A 864 -11.63 10.29 5.23
C ASN A 864 -11.33 10.56 3.74
N GLY A 865 -10.32 11.39 3.50
CA GLY A 865 -9.87 11.83 2.18
C GLY A 865 -10.83 12.67 1.34
N MET A 866 -11.93 13.17 1.92
CA MET A 866 -12.92 13.97 1.21
C MET A 866 -13.08 15.35 1.83
N GLN A 867 -13.19 16.39 0.98
CA GLN A 867 -13.41 17.77 1.39
C GLN A 867 -14.89 18.17 1.40
N GLY A 868 -15.28 18.95 2.40
CA GLY A 868 -16.59 19.62 2.48
C GLY A 868 -16.61 20.64 3.61
N SER A 869 -17.72 21.35 3.80
CA SER A 869 -17.82 22.37 4.85
C SER A 869 -18.69 21.92 6.02
N LEU A 870 -18.21 22.06 7.24
CA LEU A 870 -19.01 21.91 8.47
C LEU A 870 -19.23 23.25 9.16
N ASP A 871 -18.28 24.18 9.00
CA ASP A 871 -18.39 25.56 9.44
C ASP A 871 -19.05 26.41 8.36
N HIS A 872 -20.08 27.16 8.76
CA HIS A 872 -20.83 28.02 7.85
C HIS A 872 -21.02 29.41 8.44
N VAL A 873 -21.21 30.41 7.56
CA VAL A 873 -21.74 31.71 7.93
C VAL A 873 -23.01 31.93 7.14
N LEU A 874 -24.14 31.86 7.81
CA LEU A 874 -25.46 32.00 7.25
C LEU A 874 -26.00 33.40 7.51
N ALA A 875 -26.60 34.02 6.49
CA ALA A 875 -27.26 35.32 6.61
C ALA A 875 -28.71 35.26 6.15
N ASN A 876 -29.61 35.82 6.96
CA ASN A 876 -30.98 36.06 6.51
C ASN A 876 -31.02 37.21 5.48
N PRO A 877 -32.15 37.50 4.82
CA PRO A 877 -32.18 38.47 3.72
C PRO A 877 -31.69 39.89 4.09
N ALA A 878 -32.00 40.37 5.30
CA ALA A 878 -31.58 41.69 5.76
C ALA A 878 -30.08 41.75 6.08
N ALA A 879 -29.53 40.71 6.69
CA ALA A 879 -28.10 40.58 6.93
C ALA A 879 -27.31 40.40 5.62
N LYS A 880 -27.83 39.59 4.68
CA LYS A 880 -27.21 39.35 3.37
C LYS A 880 -27.04 40.64 2.56
N ALA A 881 -27.96 41.60 2.69
CA ALA A 881 -27.85 42.91 2.04
C ALA A 881 -26.64 43.73 2.51
N MET A 882 -26.01 43.36 3.63
CA MET A 882 -24.80 44.00 4.16
C MET A 882 -23.52 43.34 3.66
N VAL A 883 -23.59 42.13 3.09
CA VAL A 883 -22.42 41.31 2.77
C VAL A 883 -21.72 41.81 1.50
N THR A 884 -20.40 41.94 1.56
CA THR A 884 -19.58 42.36 0.42
C THR A 884 -18.76 41.24 -0.21
N GLY A 885 -18.49 40.18 0.53
CA GLY A 885 -17.68 39.04 0.12
C GLY A 885 -17.52 38.05 1.26
N ALA A 886 -17.06 36.84 0.93
CA ALA A 886 -16.65 35.82 1.89
C ALA A 886 -15.42 35.07 1.38
N ASP A 887 -14.69 34.44 2.28
CA ASP A 887 -13.49 33.63 2.03
C ASP A 887 -13.42 32.52 3.08
N VAL A 888 -13.01 31.32 2.68
CA VAL A 888 -12.64 30.25 3.60
C VAL A 888 -11.13 30.22 3.68
N TRP A 889 -10.58 30.66 4.81
CA TRP A 889 -9.14 30.78 4.92
C TRP A 889 -8.50 29.43 5.24
N GLN A 890 -8.06 28.75 4.18
CA GLN A 890 -7.49 27.39 4.18
C GLN A 890 -6.12 27.31 4.87
N ILE A 891 -6.14 27.16 6.19
CA ILE A 891 -4.94 27.07 7.04
C ILE A 891 -4.90 25.81 7.92
N ASN A 892 -5.97 25.03 7.97
CA ASN A 892 -6.19 23.98 8.95
C ASN A 892 -6.63 22.68 8.28
N ALA A 893 -7.79 22.65 7.62
CA ALA A 893 -8.36 21.38 7.14
C ALA A 893 -7.52 20.73 6.03
N GLN A 894 -6.69 21.50 5.34
CA GLN A 894 -5.78 21.00 4.31
C GLN A 894 -4.44 20.54 4.89
N GLU A 895 -4.16 20.80 6.17
CA GLU A 895 -2.87 20.54 6.78
C GLU A 895 -2.76 19.14 7.38
N SER A 896 -1.57 18.54 7.26
CA SER A 896 -1.31 17.28 7.94
C SER A 896 -1.25 17.50 9.45
N VAL A 897 -1.90 16.59 10.19
CA VAL A 897 -1.88 16.57 11.67
C VAL A 897 -0.46 16.52 12.25
N ALA A 898 0.54 16.09 11.46
CA ALA A 898 1.95 16.10 11.86
C ALA A 898 2.49 17.50 12.21
N TYR A 899 1.90 18.57 11.69
CA TYR A 899 2.27 19.96 12.01
C TYR A 899 1.52 20.52 13.23
N ASN A 900 0.50 19.83 13.75
CA ASN A 900 -0.31 20.27 14.89
C ASN A 900 0.48 20.07 16.21
N TYR A 901 0.21 20.91 17.23
CA TYR A 901 0.87 20.82 18.52
C TYR A 901 0.67 19.45 19.19
N SER A 902 -0.48 18.81 18.94
CA SER A 902 -0.84 17.51 19.50
C SER A 902 0.00 16.34 18.95
N ARG A 903 0.85 16.59 17.96
CA ARG A 903 1.87 15.65 17.44
C ARG A 903 3.30 16.13 17.67
N TYR A 904 3.48 17.16 18.50
CA TYR A 904 4.81 17.67 18.83
C TYR A 904 5.73 16.56 19.35
N ASN A 905 6.87 16.37 18.68
CA ASN A 905 7.86 15.34 19.00
C ASN A 905 7.37 13.88 18.94
N TYR A 906 6.31 13.58 18.19
CA TYR A 906 5.87 12.19 17.98
C TYR A 906 6.82 11.38 17.10
N ASN A 907 7.53 12.08 16.22
CA ASN A 907 8.53 11.53 15.32
C ASN A 907 9.86 12.32 15.44
N ALA A 908 10.96 11.78 14.90
CA ALA A 908 12.24 12.47 14.79
C ALA A 908 12.16 13.79 14.02
N ALA A 909 11.27 13.90 13.04
CA ALA A 909 10.98 15.15 12.35
C ALA A 909 10.20 16.12 13.26
N GLN A 910 10.80 17.26 13.60
CA GLN A 910 10.14 18.32 14.37
C GLN A 910 9.43 19.29 13.42
N LEU A 911 8.16 19.00 13.11
CA LEU A 911 7.39 19.72 12.09
C LEU A 911 6.58 20.91 12.62
N PHE A 912 6.34 20.99 13.92
CA PHE A 912 5.61 22.10 14.53
C PHE A 912 6.39 23.42 14.43
N ASP A 913 5.72 24.47 13.93
CA ASP A 913 6.19 25.86 13.97
C ASP A 913 5.11 26.77 14.58
N GLY A 914 5.39 27.34 15.75
CA GLY A 914 4.45 28.21 16.47
C GLY A 914 4.40 29.66 15.96
N ALA A 915 5.24 30.03 14.98
CA ALA A 915 5.23 31.37 14.39
C ALA A 915 4.22 31.52 13.25
N GLU A 916 3.68 30.40 12.75
CA GLU A 916 2.75 30.34 11.63
C GLU A 916 1.35 29.85 12.05
N PRO A 917 0.29 30.24 11.33
CA PRO A 917 -1.09 29.90 11.69
C PRO A 917 -1.52 28.49 11.27
N PHE A 918 -0.74 27.81 10.42
CA PHE A 918 -1.15 26.54 9.79
C PHE A 918 -1.27 25.38 10.78
N ALA A 919 -2.26 24.51 10.62
CA ALA A 919 -2.53 23.38 11.52
C ALA A 919 -2.72 23.80 12.99
N ALA A 920 -3.42 24.92 13.20
CA ALA A 920 -3.86 25.37 14.52
C ALA A 920 -5.10 24.62 15.01
N SER A 921 -5.91 24.14 14.06
CA SER A 921 -7.13 23.35 14.22
C SER A 921 -7.23 22.38 13.04
N ASP A 922 -8.25 21.53 13.08
CA ASP A 922 -8.84 20.73 12.00
C ASP A 922 -9.90 21.49 11.17
N HIS A 923 -10.31 22.68 11.58
CA HIS A 923 -11.33 23.50 10.90
C HIS A 923 -10.77 24.80 10.34
N ASP A 924 -11.13 25.16 9.11
CA ASP A 924 -10.77 26.46 8.54
C ASP A 924 -11.76 27.57 8.96
N PRO A 925 -11.25 28.78 9.31
CA PRO A 925 -12.12 29.89 9.60
C PRO A 925 -12.79 30.45 8.33
N VAL A 926 -14.08 30.77 8.43
CA VAL A 926 -14.82 31.49 7.38
C VAL A 926 -14.90 32.96 7.76
N ILE A 927 -14.50 33.86 6.85
CA ILE A 927 -14.57 35.31 7.04
C ILE A 927 -15.50 35.97 6.02
N VAL A 928 -16.25 36.97 6.46
CA VAL A 928 -17.26 37.69 5.67
C VAL A 928 -17.07 39.19 5.84
N GLY A 929 -17.03 39.92 4.72
CA GLY A 929 -16.97 41.38 4.71
C GLY A 929 -18.36 42.00 4.77
N LEU A 930 -18.49 43.11 5.52
CA LEU A 930 -19.77 43.77 5.77
C LEU A 930 -19.70 45.29 5.55
N ASN A 931 -20.68 45.83 4.83
CA ASN A 931 -21.01 47.25 4.81
C ASN A 931 -22.13 47.52 5.81
N LEU A 932 -21.79 48.14 6.95
CA LEU A 932 -22.77 48.40 7.99
C LEU A 932 -23.58 49.68 7.69
N PRO A 933 -24.89 49.69 7.96
CA PRO A 933 -25.64 50.93 8.00
C PRO A 933 -25.09 51.83 9.12
N VAL A 934 -25.01 53.14 8.85
CA VAL A 934 -24.56 54.13 9.84
C VAL A 934 -25.59 55.24 9.93
N THR A 935 -26.41 55.20 10.96
CA THR A 935 -27.12 56.40 11.43
C THR A 935 -26.17 57.13 12.39
N PRO A 936 -25.62 58.31 12.03
CA PRO A 936 -24.63 58.97 12.86
C PRO A 936 -25.21 59.43 14.21
N VAL A 937 -24.55 59.10 15.31
CA VAL A 937 -24.87 59.68 16.62
C VAL A 937 -24.26 61.08 16.71
N ALA A 938 -25.08 62.09 17.01
CA ALA A 938 -24.61 63.45 17.20
C ALA A 938 -23.61 63.52 18.40
N PRO A 939 -22.45 64.17 18.26
CA PRO A 939 -21.42 64.20 19.31
C PRO A 939 -21.94 64.81 20.61
N ALA A 940 -21.44 64.39 21.77
CA ALA A 940 -21.81 65.02 23.04
C ALA A 940 -21.50 66.52 23.02
N TRP A 941 -22.40 67.34 23.56
CA TRP A 941 -22.18 68.77 23.68
C TRP A 941 -20.95 69.08 24.54
N ASN A 942 -20.07 69.96 24.05
CA ASN A 942 -18.82 70.33 24.67
C ASN A 942 -18.75 71.86 24.81
N ALA A 943 -18.61 72.33 26.05
CA ALA A 943 -18.56 73.76 26.38
C ALA A 943 -17.45 74.53 25.64
N SER A 944 -16.35 73.86 25.29
CA SER A 944 -15.18 74.49 24.65
C SER A 944 -15.28 74.53 23.12
N LYS A 945 -16.21 73.78 22.52
CA LYS A 945 -16.36 73.69 21.07
C LYS A 945 -17.29 74.80 20.54
N VAL A 946 -16.93 75.35 19.39
CA VAL A 946 -17.79 76.23 18.61
C VAL A 946 -18.69 75.38 17.73
N TYR A 947 -19.98 75.71 17.71
CA TYR A 947 -21.00 75.06 16.89
C TYR A 947 -21.60 76.07 15.91
N ASN A 948 -21.70 75.68 14.65
CA ASN A 948 -22.35 76.46 13.60
C ASN A 948 -23.82 76.03 13.43
N THR A 949 -24.61 76.86 12.75
CA THR A 949 -25.99 76.52 12.39
C THR A 949 -26.04 75.15 11.71
N GLY A 950 -26.94 74.28 12.17
CA GLY A 950 -27.12 72.93 11.66
C GLY A 950 -26.31 71.86 12.40
N ASP A 951 -25.27 72.23 13.17
CA ASP A 951 -24.51 71.26 13.96
C ASP A 951 -25.42 70.55 14.97
N THR A 952 -25.29 69.23 15.05
CA THR A 952 -26.06 68.41 16.00
C THR A 952 -25.17 67.97 17.15
N VAL A 953 -25.76 67.88 18.35
CA VAL A 953 -25.12 67.34 19.55
C VAL A 953 -26.07 66.47 20.35
N THR A 954 -25.55 65.58 21.19
CA THR A 954 -26.29 64.93 22.26
C THR A 954 -26.07 65.66 23.58
N TYR A 955 -27.14 65.90 24.34
CA TYR A 955 -27.08 66.46 25.70
C TYR A 955 -28.27 65.97 26.51
N GLN A 956 -28.00 65.40 27.70
CA GLN A 956 -29.00 64.82 28.60
C GLN A 956 -29.94 63.82 27.90
N GLY A 957 -29.39 62.93 27.07
CA GLY A 957 -30.15 61.86 26.41
C GLY A 957 -31.00 62.31 25.20
N SER A 958 -30.96 63.59 24.83
CA SER A 958 -31.66 64.12 23.66
C SER A 958 -30.69 64.62 22.60
N THR A 959 -31.11 64.56 21.34
CA THR A 959 -30.41 65.18 20.21
C THR A 959 -30.85 66.63 20.07
N TRP A 960 -29.89 67.52 19.92
CA TRP A 960 -30.11 68.95 19.77
C TRP A 960 -29.43 69.43 18.50
N ARG A 961 -30.03 70.41 17.82
CA ARG A 961 -29.46 71.07 16.65
C ARG A 961 -29.24 72.55 16.96
N ALA A 962 -28.06 73.06 16.64
CA ALA A 962 -27.77 74.48 16.74
C ALA A 962 -28.56 75.23 15.66
N MET A 963 -29.43 76.14 16.07
CA MET A 963 -30.20 76.98 15.12
C MET A 963 -29.38 78.17 14.63
N TRP A 964 -28.32 78.53 15.35
CA TRP A 964 -27.34 79.55 14.98
C TRP A 964 -26.00 79.27 15.66
N TRP A 965 -24.98 80.06 15.31
CA TRP A 965 -23.65 80.00 15.92
C TRP A 965 -23.73 80.03 17.46
N THR A 966 -23.05 79.10 18.13
CA THR A 966 -23.02 79.07 19.59
C THR A 966 -21.74 78.44 20.14
N GLN A 967 -21.32 78.91 21.31
CA GLN A 967 -20.22 78.35 22.10
C GLN A 967 -20.59 78.46 23.59
N ASN A 968 -20.28 77.44 24.38
CA ASN A 968 -20.51 77.42 25.84
C ASN A 968 -21.97 77.68 26.30
N GLN A 969 -22.96 77.66 25.41
CA GLN A 969 -24.38 77.69 25.78
C GLN A 969 -24.93 76.26 25.73
N LYS A 970 -25.44 75.77 26.86
CA LYS A 970 -25.92 74.39 27.00
C LYS A 970 -27.26 74.20 26.26
N PRO A 971 -27.50 73.03 25.62
CA PRO A 971 -28.83 72.67 25.16
C PRO A 971 -29.80 72.54 26.35
N GLY A 972 -31.08 72.89 26.16
CA GLY A 972 -32.09 72.84 27.23
C GLY A 972 -32.96 74.09 27.37
N ASP A 973 -32.43 75.27 27.06
CA ASP A 973 -33.19 76.52 27.12
C ASP A 973 -34.19 76.61 25.94
N PRO A 974 -35.52 76.69 26.20
CA PRO A 974 -36.53 76.81 25.14
C PRO A 974 -36.35 78.03 24.24
N ASN A 975 -35.60 79.04 24.66
CA ASN A 975 -35.29 80.24 23.87
C ASN A 975 -33.80 80.31 23.47
N GLY A 976 -32.99 79.33 23.87
CA GLY A 976 -31.56 79.29 23.59
C GLY A 976 -31.23 78.95 22.12
N PRO A 977 -29.94 78.75 21.79
CA PRO A 977 -29.46 78.47 20.44
C PRO A 977 -29.72 77.04 19.97
N TRP A 978 -30.22 76.16 20.84
CA TRP A 978 -30.42 74.74 20.56
C TRP A 978 -31.90 74.43 20.46
N GLU A 979 -32.28 73.68 19.42
CA GLU A 979 -33.58 73.02 19.33
C GLU A 979 -33.45 71.52 19.56
N GLN A 980 -34.37 70.95 20.32
CA GLN A 980 -34.41 69.52 20.57
C GLN A 980 -35.07 68.81 19.39
N ILE A 981 -34.34 67.89 18.76
CA ILE A 981 -34.80 67.10 17.63
C ILE A 981 -35.40 65.79 18.16
N GLU A 982 -36.71 65.68 18.04
CA GLU A 982 -37.47 64.51 18.47
C GLU A 982 -38.49 64.12 17.40
N THR A 983 -38.62 62.82 17.16
CA THR A 983 -39.51 62.22 16.15
C THR A 983 -40.14 60.97 16.74
N ALA A 984 -41.43 60.78 16.46
CA ALA A 984 -42.16 59.58 16.82
C ALA A 984 -41.67 58.38 15.98
N ALA A 985 -42.08 57.16 16.38
CA ALA A 985 -41.72 55.93 15.69
C ALA A 985 -42.16 55.89 14.22
N ASP A 986 -43.22 56.64 13.85
CA ASP A 986 -43.73 56.75 12.48
C ASP A 986 -43.04 57.84 11.64
N GLY A 987 -42.00 58.49 12.17
CA GLY A 987 -41.26 59.56 11.51
C GLY A 987 -41.89 60.96 11.67
N THR A 988 -43.07 61.09 12.29
CA THR A 988 -43.68 62.39 12.55
C THR A 988 -42.88 63.17 13.59
N VAL A 989 -42.66 64.46 13.37
CA VAL A 989 -41.97 65.34 14.32
C VAL A 989 -42.73 65.43 15.64
N ILE A 990 -42.05 65.26 16.78
CA ILE A 990 -42.63 65.50 18.10
C ILE A 990 -42.44 66.98 18.48
N TRP A 991 -43.49 67.58 19.07
CA TRP A 991 -43.39 68.93 19.61
C TRP A 991 -42.48 68.97 20.84
N THR A 992 -41.48 69.85 20.82
CA THR A 992 -40.62 70.13 21.98
C THR A 992 -40.59 71.64 22.26
N PRO A 993 -40.38 72.08 23.52
CA PRO A 993 -40.38 73.50 23.87
C PRO A 993 -39.35 74.33 23.10
N SER A 994 -38.20 73.76 22.80
CA SER A 994 -37.06 74.47 22.18
C SER A 994 -37.09 74.46 20.65
N ARG A 995 -37.90 73.62 20.02
CA ARG A 995 -37.96 73.47 18.56
C ARG A 995 -38.77 74.56 17.90
N VAL A 996 -38.25 75.03 16.77
CA VAL A 996 -38.89 76.04 15.94
C VAL A 996 -39.76 75.36 14.89
N PHE A 997 -40.97 75.87 14.71
CA PHE A 997 -41.92 75.39 13.72
C PHE A 997 -42.38 76.54 12.85
N ASN A 998 -42.40 76.33 11.54
CA ASN A 998 -42.90 77.27 10.55
C ASN A 998 -44.37 77.00 10.23
N ILE A 999 -45.01 77.96 9.56
CA ILE A 999 -46.38 77.78 9.07
C ILE A 999 -46.49 76.50 8.22
N GLY A 1000 -47.46 75.67 8.55
CA GLY A 1000 -47.73 74.42 7.86
C GLY A 1000 -47.05 73.18 8.43
N ASP A 1001 -46.07 73.32 9.32
CA ASP A 1001 -45.39 72.19 9.95
C ASP A 1001 -46.37 71.34 10.77
N VAL A 1002 -46.30 70.01 10.62
CA VAL A 1002 -47.14 69.05 11.34
C VAL A 1002 -46.34 68.37 12.44
N VAL A 1003 -46.88 68.35 13.66
CA VAL A 1003 -46.24 67.79 14.84
C VAL A 1003 -47.17 66.87 15.60
N THR A 1004 -46.62 65.89 16.30
CA THR A 1004 -47.32 65.09 17.30
C THR A 1004 -47.10 65.70 18.69
N TYR A 1005 -48.19 65.92 19.42
CA TYR A 1005 -48.17 66.33 20.84
C TYR A 1005 -49.28 65.60 21.59
N LYS A 1006 -48.92 64.89 22.68
CA LYS A 1006 -49.85 64.04 23.45
C LYS A 1006 -50.68 63.09 22.56
N ASN A 1007 -50.00 62.41 21.63
CA ASN A 1007 -50.56 61.46 20.66
C ASN A 1007 -51.62 62.04 19.69
N LYS A 1008 -51.62 63.36 19.47
CA LYS A 1008 -52.47 64.02 18.48
C LYS A 1008 -51.62 64.84 17.51
N LYS A 1009 -52.04 64.91 16.25
CA LYS A 1009 -51.35 65.71 15.23
C LYS A 1009 -51.88 67.14 15.23
N TYR A 1010 -50.98 68.10 15.07
CA TYR A 1010 -51.27 69.52 14.98
C TYR A 1010 -50.47 70.15 13.86
N LYS A 1011 -51.06 71.12 13.16
CA LYS A 1011 -50.44 71.92 12.12
C LYS A 1011 -50.22 73.34 12.62
N ALA A 1012 -48.99 73.83 12.53
CA ALA A 1012 -48.64 75.20 12.86
C ALA A 1012 -49.33 76.19 11.90
N GLN A 1013 -50.01 77.20 12.44
CA GLN A 1013 -50.70 78.25 11.69
C GLN A 1013 -49.79 79.45 11.40
N TRP A 1014 -48.71 79.62 12.15
CA TRP A 1014 -47.67 80.63 11.96
C TRP A 1014 -46.38 80.15 12.65
N TRP A 1015 -45.30 80.91 12.49
CA TRP A 1015 -44.03 80.64 13.16
C TRP A 1015 -44.23 80.54 14.67
N THR A 1016 -43.78 79.45 15.29
CA THR A 1016 -43.96 79.22 16.71
C THR A 1016 -42.79 78.47 17.33
N ARG A 1017 -42.54 78.78 18.60
CA ARG A 1017 -41.54 78.14 19.47
C ARG A 1017 -42.03 78.25 20.91
N ASN A 1018 -41.84 77.20 21.71
CA ASN A 1018 -42.20 77.18 23.14
C ASN A 1018 -43.68 77.51 23.45
N GLN A 1019 -44.59 77.41 22.47
CA GLN A 1019 -46.04 77.54 22.66
C GLN A 1019 -46.66 76.17 22.41
N ALA A 1020 -47.15 75.49 23.45
CA ALA A 1020 -47.65 74.12 23.33
C ALA A 1020 -48.99 74.05 22.56
N PRO A 1021 -49.25 72.98 21.79
CA PRO A 1021 -50.56 72.75 21.18
C PRO A 1021 -51.69 72.62 22.20
N GLY A 1022 -52.90 73.08 21.83
CA GLY A 1022 -54.12 72.95 22.64
C GLY A 1022 -54.63 74.23 23.33
N GLN A 1023 -54.02 75.39 23.10
CA GLN A 1023 -54.55 76.68 23.61
C GLN A 1023 -55.59 77.29 22.67
N LEU A 1024 -56.64 77.92 23.23
CA LEU A 1024 -57.85 78.39 22.52
C LEU A 1024 -57.59 79.46 21.43
N TYR A 1025 -56.43 80.12 21.42
CA TYR A 1025 -55.99 81.01 20.33
C TYR A 1025 -54.51 80.78 20.03
N GLY A 1026 -54.05 79.55 20.22
CA GLY A 1026 -52.66 79.17 20.03
C GLY A 1026 -52.28 78.99 18.56
N PRO A 1027 -50.98 78.82 18.29
CA PRO A 1027 -50.43 78.69 16.93
C PRO A 1027 -50.71 77.33 16.27
N TRP A 1028 -51.52 76.46 16.89
CA TRP A 1028 -51.66 75.06 16.49
C TRP A 1028 -53.12 74.73 16.18
N GLN A 1029 -53.35 74.22 14.97
CA GLN A 1029 -54.64 73.65 14.55
C GLN A 1029 -54.57 72.12 14.63
N PRO A 1030 -55.51 71.44 15.29
CA PRO A 1030 -55.60 69.97 15.24
C PRO A 1030 -55.69 69.46 13.80
N VAL A 1031 -55.02 68.34 13.52
CA VAL A 1031 -55.11 67.61 12.25
C VAL A 1031 -55.69 66.25 12.57
N ASP A 1032 -56.75 65.87 11.86
CA ASP A 1032 -57.41 64.56 12.02
C ASP A 1032 -56.51 63.40 11.58
#